data_AF-A0AAT9I0D1-F1
#
_entry.id   AF-A0AAT9I0D1-F1
#
_cell.length_a   1.000
_cell.length_b   1.000
_cell.length_c   1.000
_cell.angle_alpha   90.00
_cell.angle_beta   90.00
_cell.angle_gamma   90.00
#
_symmetry.space_group_name_H-M   'P 1'
#
loop_
_entity.id
_entity.type
_entity.pdbx_description
1 polymer ?
#
loop_
_entity_poly.entity_id
_entity_poly.type
_entity_poly.pdbx_seq_one_letter_code
_entity_poly.pdbx_strand_id
1 'polypeptide(L)'
;MSPAEGDRDTRRILIVDDEPAVREALQRSLAFEGYGTEVAVDGADALEKAAAYRPDLFVLDIQMPRMDGLTAARRVRAAGDTTPILMLTARDTVGDRVTGLDAGADDYLVKPFELDELFARIRALLRRSSYAAALAASAESDDVLSFADLRMDLSTREVTRGTRRVELTRTEFTLLEMFMAHPRQVLTREQILKAVWGFDFEPSSNSLDVYVMYLRRKTEAGGEPRLVHTVRGWGTRCGRAARSERAGPPGPRAAHPGAAVAAGGGGGGVRGGGGGGGLLVRGEERTGELAGRRPEGEPDGRAAGEQVSQPAHRSVRSRPRHPRGEPLRLVRPARGQQGRQLSHHRHGGGSAHGRRPCRRRGRLHRRAAPGEGADGGQYRVFTYTVPGLRDVAVSAARPLSEVNSSLSNLALVLVFVAGAGVVGASAAGLWVARTALRPVDRLTEAVEHIARTEDLAVRIPVEGESEDEIARLSRSFNSMTSSLASSRDLQQQLIADAGHELRTPLTSLRTNIELLTRSEEIGRPIPEADRKALLASVKAQMTELAALIGDLQELSRPDTGQHAGRAGIVAWHDVVESALRRARLRGPELTVTADVHPWYVRAEPSALERAVVNILDNAVKFSPAGATVDVRLTDGVLTVRDHGPGIPADELPYVFDRFWRSPSARALPGSGLGLSIVARTVQQAGGEVSLTRADGGGTTATVRLPGAPTPPPEVP
;
A
#
# COMPACT_ATOMS: atom_id res chain seq x y z
N MET A 1 48.76 -40.32 -34.18
CA MET A 1 48.24 -38.98 -33.84
C MET A 1 47.45 -39.14 -32.55
N SER A 2 47.85 -38.50 -31.46
CA SER A 2 47.25 -38.72 -30.14
C SER A 2 45.83 -38.14 -30.05
N PRO A 3 44.96 -38.66 -29.17
CA PRO A 3 43.75 -37.93 -28.77
C PRO A 3 44.15 -36.61 -28.10
N ALA A 4 43.33 -35.57 -28.30
CA ALA A 4 43.68 -34.20 -27.90
C ALA A 4 43.45 -33.93 -26.40
N GLU A 5 44.37 -33.20 -25.77
CA GLU A 5 44.32 -32.80 -24.35
C GLU A 5 43.38 -31.61 -24.07
N GLY A 6 42.28 -31.50 -24.82
CA GLY A 6 41.43 -30.28 -24.83
C GLY A 6 40.25 -30.24 -23.86
N ASP A 7 39.80 -31.38 -23.32
CA ASP A 7 38.45 -31.53 -22.74
C ASP A 7 38.44 -31.56 -21.20
N ARG A 8 39.08 -30.59 -20.54
CA ARG A 8 39.20 -30.57 -19.06
C ARG A 8 39.01 -29.25 -18.30
N ASP A 9 38.92 -28.09 -18.96
CA ASP A 9 38.85 -26.79 -18.25
C ASP A 9 37.64 -25.90 -18.64
N THR A 10 36.74 -26.39 -19.51
CA THR A 10 35.49 -25.71 -19.87
C THR A 10 34.50 -25.74 -18.70
N ARG A 11 34.43 -24.64 -17.94
CA ARG A 11 33.52 -24.50 -16.79
C ARG A 11 32.06 -24.61 -17.20
N ARG A 12 31.29 -25.39 -16.46
CA ARG A 12 29.89 -25.75 -16.75
C ARG A 12 28.91 -24.92 -15.93
N ILE A 13 27.94 -24.29 -16.57
CA ILE A 13 26.92 -23.47 -15.92
C ILE A 13 25.53 -24.03 -16.26
N LEU A 14 24.74 -24.34 -15.23
CA LEU A 14 23.33 -24.68 -15.40
C LEU A 14 22.48 -23.41 -15.27
N ILE A 15 21.77 -23.06 -16.34
CA ILE A 15 20.91 -21.87 -16.44
C ILE A 15 19.47 -22.30 -16.19
N VAL A 16 18.82 -21.70 -15.19
CA VAL A 16 17.46 -22.02 -14.76
C VAL A 16 16.66 -20.73 -14.67
N ASP A 17 15.70 -20.57 -15.55
CA ASP A 17 14.76 -19.44 -15.67
C ASP A 17 13.57 -19.98 -16.46
N ASP A 18 12.32 -19.64 -16.18
CA ASP A 18 11.19 -20.30 -16.86
C ASP A 18 10.87 -19.68 -18.23
N GLU A 19 11.29 -18.44 -18.49
CA GLU A 19 11.09 -17.76 -19.77
C GLU A 19 12.16 -18.18 -20.80
N PRO A 20 11.78 -18.84 -21.92
CA PRO A 20 12.74 -19.27 -22.94
C PRO A 20 13.60 -18.13 -23.50
N ALA A 21 13.01 -16.94 -23.69
CA ALA A 21 13.72 -15.78 -24.21
C ALA A 21 14.86 -15.30 -23.30
N VAL A 22 14.76 -15.51 -21.97
CA VAL A 22 15.83 -15.19 -21.02
C VAL A 22 16.87 -16.31 -20.98
N ARG A 23 16.44 -17.58 -20.90
CA ARG A 23 17.35 -18.75 -20.97
C ARG A 23 18.24 -18.71 -22.20
N GLU A 24 17.67 -18.51 -23.38
CA GLU A 24 18.41 -18.47 -24.64
C GLU A 24 19.41 -17.31 -24.70
N ALA A 25 19.02 -16.11 -24.26
CA ALA A 25 19.89 -14.93 -24.27
C ALA A 25 21.09 -15.11 -23.32
N LEU A 26 20.85 -15.69 -22.14
CA LEU A 26 21.90 -16.10 -21.20
C LEU A 26 22.79 -17.20 -21.79
N GLN A 27 22.21 -18.23 -22.42
CA GLN A 27 22.95 -19.36 -23.00
C GLN A 27 23.88 -18.89 -24.12
N ARG A 28 23.40 -18.07 -25.07
CA ARG A 28 24.21 -17.48 -26.14
C ARG A 28 25.34 -16.61 -25.57
N SER A 29 25.03 -15.77 -24.58
CA SER A 29 26.00 -14.85 -23.97
C SER A 29 27.12 -15.60 -23.21
N LEU A 30 26.77 -16.67 -22.49
CA LEU A 30 27.74 -17.48 -21.73
C LEU A 30 28.54 -18.42 -22.62
N ALA A 31 27.92 -19.01 -23.65
CA ALA A 31 28.65 -19.76 -24.67
C ALA A 31 29.62 -18.87 -25.46
N PHE A 32 29.27 -17.59 -25.70
CA PHE A 32 30.18 -16.61 -26.31
C PHE A 32 31.40 -16.34 -25.40
N GLU A 33 31.23 -16.09 -24.10
CA GLU A 33 32.37 -15.97 -23.15
C GLU A 33 33.16 -17.30 -22.96
N GLY A 34 32.68 -18.43 -23.51
CA GLY A 34 33.39 -19.72 -23.54
C GLY A 34 32.99 -20.73 -22.47
N TYR A 35 31.87 -20.50 -21.77
CA TYR A 35 31.34 -21.43 -20.78
C TYR A 35 30.58 -22.59 -21.44
N GLY A 36 30.74 -23.79 -20.90
CA GLY A 36 29.79 -24.87 -21.15
C GLY A 36 28.46 -24.51 -20.50
N THR A 37 27.35 -24.67 -21.21
CA THR A 37 26.02 -24.31 -20.72
C THR A 37 25.02 -25.44 -20.91
N GLU A 38 24.13 -25.59 -19.94
CA GLU A 38 22.95 -26.45 -19.98
C GLU A 38 21.74 -25.64 -19.48
N VAL A 39 20.53 -25.99 -19.93
CA VAL A 39 19.33 -25.19 -19.65
C VAL A 39 18.23 -26.02 -18.98
N ALA A 40 17.62 -25.47 -17.94
CA ALA A 40 16.49 -26.06 -17.23
C ALA A 40 15.31 -25.09 -17.11
N VAL A 41 14.07 -25.61 -17.20
CA VAL A 41 12.84 -24.80 -17.28
C VAL A 41 12.27 -24.40 -15.91
N ASP A 42 12.67 -25.09 -14.84
CA ASP A 42 12.33 -24.77 -13.46
C ASP A 42 13.22 -25.55 -12.46
N GLY A 43 12.96 -25.37 -11.17
CA GLY A 43 13.72 -26.02 -10.09
C GLY A 43 13.63 -27.54 -10.03
N ALA A 44 12.62 -28.18 -10.64
CA ALA A 44 12.52 -29.64 -10.69
C ALA A 44 13.44 -30.21 -11.79
N ASP A 45 13.32 -29.66 -13.00
CA ASP A 45 14.16 -29.98 -14.16
C ASP A 45 15.65 -29.69 -13.86
N ALA A 46 15.93 -28.61 -13.12
CA ALA A 46 17.29 -28.28 -12.69
C ALA A 46 17.91 -29.31 -11.75
N LEU A 47 17.16 -29.86 -10.80
CA LEU A 47 17.66 -30.88 -9.87
C LEU A 47 17.91 -32.22 -10.57
N GLU A 48 17.09 -32.58 -11.56
CA GLU A 48 17.28 -33.77 -12.39
C GLU A 48 18.55 -33.63 -13.26
N LYS A 49 18.67 -32.52 -13.99
CA LYS A 49 19.83 -32.25 -14.85
C LYS A 49 21.14 -32.08 -14.08
N ALA A 50 21.13 -31.46 -12.90
CA ALA A 50 22.33 -31.22 -12.12
C ALA A 50 23.09 -32.51 -11.76
N ALA A 51 22.38 -33.61 -11.48
CA ALA A 51 23.00 -34.90 -11.13
C ALA A 51 23.84 -35.49 -12.28
N ALA A 52 23.38 -35.33 -13.52
CA ALA A 52 24.07 -35.79 -14.72
C ALA A 52 25.12 -34.77 -15.22
N TYR A 53 24.73 -33.50 -15.35
CA TYR A 53 25.55 -32.44 -15.91
C TYR A 53 26.70 -31.99 -14.99
N ARG A 54 26.50 -32.05 -13.67
CA ARG A 54 27.46 -31.61 -12.63
C ARG A 54 28.04 -30.22 -12.93
N PRO A 55 27.23 -29.15 -12.83
CA PRO A 55 27.69 -27.78 -13.08
C PRO A 55 28.74 -27.31 -12.05
N ASP A 56 29.60 -26.38 -12.45
CA ASP A 56 30.45 -25.59 -11.55
C ASP A 56 29.67 -24.43 -10.87
N LEU A 57 28.53 -24.03 -11.45
CA LEU A 57 27.69 -22.91 -11.03
C LEU A 57 26.23 -23.09 -11.50
N PHE A 58 25.27 -22.76 -10.63
CA PHE A 58 23.89 -22.50 -11.03
C PHE A 58 23.66 -21.00 -11.23
N VAL A 59 22.99 -20.62 -12.33
CA VAL A 59 22.37 -19.30 -12.51
C VAL A 59 20.86 -19.52 -12.53
N LEU A 60 20.15 -19.00 -11.54
CA LEU A 60 18.86 -19.58 -11.12
C LEU A 60 17.84 -18.51 -10.73
N ASP A 61 16.76 -18.36 -11.48
CA ASP A 61 15.69 -17.41 -11.18
C ASP A 61 14.86 -17.82 -9.96
N ILE A 62 14.30 -16.83 -9.27
CA ILE A 62 13.43 -17.06 -8.12
C ILE A 62 12.01 -17.46 -8.56
N GLN A 63 11.41 -16.80 -9.56
CA GLN A 63 9.96 -16.81 -9.81
C GLN A 63 9.48 -17.88 -10.82
N MET A 64 9.83 -19.14 -10.62
CA MET A 64 9.55 -20.24 -11.57
C MET A 64 8.33 -21.11 -11.19
N PRO A 65 7.60 -21.70 -12.17
CA PRO A 65 6.49 -22.62 -11.93
C PRO A 65 6.96 -24.00 -11.45
N ARG A 66 6.05 -24.82 -10.90
CA ARG A 66 6.28 -26.15 -10.28
C ARG A 66 7.22 -26.16 -9.07
N MET A 67 8.42 -25.59 -9.17
CA MET A 67 9.36 -25.40 -8.08
C MET A 67 10.12 -24.09 -8.25
N ASP A 68 9.93 -23.17 -7.30
CA ASP A 68 10.61 -21.89 -7.26
C ASP A 68 12.12 -22.03 -6.97
N GLY A 69 12.89 -20.98 -7.29
CA GLY A 69 14.34 -21.00 -7.12
C GLY A 69 14.77 -21.14 -5.66
N LEU A 70 13.97 -20.60 -4.74
CA LEU A 70 14.21 -20.69 -3.29
C LEU A 70 14.11 -22.14 -2.80
N THR A 71 13.20 -22.94 -3.35
CA THR A 71 13.03 -24.36 -3.01
C THR A 71 14.07 -25.22 -3.71
N ALA A 72 14.44 -24.90 -4.95
CA ALA A 72 15.55 -25.55 -5.64
C ALA A 72 16.86 -25.40 -4.87
N ALA A 73 17.25 -24.16 -4.51
CA ALA A 73 18.48 -23.88 -3.76
C ALA A 73 18.50 -24.59 -2.38
N ARG A 74 17.39 -24.56 -1.63
CA ARG A 74 17.26 -25.29 -0.37
C ARG A 74 17.43 -26.81 -0.55
N ARG A 75 16.94 -27.40 -1.64
CA ARG A 75 17.13 -28.83 -1.95
C ARG A 75 18.57 -29.17 -2.33
N VAL A 76 19.23 -28.35 -3.14
CA VAL A 76 20.66 -28.49 -3.47
C VAL A 76 21.49 -28.48 -2.18
N ARG A 77 21.29 -27.50 -1.30
CA ARG A 77 22.02 -27.39 -0.03
C ARG A 77 21.67 -28.51 0.96
N ALA A 78 20.42 -28.98 1.02
CA ALA A 78 20.01 -30.11 1.84
C ALA A 78 20.62 -31.46 1.39
N ALA A 79 21.01 -31.59 0.12
CA ALA A 79 21.78 -32.72 -0.40
C ALA A 79 23.29 -32.65 -0.08
N GLY A 80 23.74 -31.61 0.63
CA GLY A 80 25.16 -31.37 0.94
C GLY A 80 25.96 -30.77 -0.22
N ASP A 81 25.33 -30.42 -1.34
CA ASP A 81 26.00 -29.80 -2.47
C ASP A 81 26.35 -28.34 -2.16
N THR A 82 27.64 -27.99 -2.35
CA THR A 82 28.19 -26.64 -2.13
C THR A 82 28.59 -25.94 -3.43
N THR A 83 28.14 -26.45 -4.59
CA THR A 83 28.22 -25.77 -5.90
C THR A 83 27.60 -24.38 -5.79
N PRO A 84 28.30 -23.30 -6.16
CA PRO A 84 27.79 -21.93 -6.09
C PRO A 84 26.43 -21.75 -6.78
N ILE A 85 25.59 -20.88 -6.21
CA ILE A 85 24.30 -20.48 -6.81
C ILE A 85 24.25 -18.95 -6.91
N LEU A 86 24.08 -18.43 -8.11
CA LEU A 86 23.72 -17.04 -8.40
C LEU A 86 22.21 -16.95 -8.64
N MET A 87 21.48 -16.25 -7.77
CA MET A 87 20.04 -16.04 -7.96
C MET A 87 19.73 -14.85 -8.87
N LEU A 88 18.74 -14.99 -9.75
CA LEU A 88 18.13 -13.87 -10.46
C LEU A 88 16.84 -13.44 -9.73
N THR A 89 16.55 -12.14 -9.68
CA THR A 89 15.35 -11.61 -9.00
C THR A 89 14.74 -10.43 -9.75
N ALA A 90 13.41 -10.41 -9.93
CA ALA A 90 12.70 -9.24 -10.48
C ALA A 90 12.50 -8.10 -9.47
N ARG A 91 12.96 -8.27 -8.22
CA ARG A 91 12.82 -7.31 -7.11
C ARG A 91 14.17 -6.92 -6.52
N ASP A 92 14.31 -5.64 -6.19
CA ASP A 92 15.53 -4.99 -5.69
C ASP A 92 15.57 -4.82 -4.16
N THR A 93 14.46 -5.12 -3.45
CA THR A 93 14.34 -4.87 -2.01
C THR A 93 15.32 -5.71 -1.19
N VAL A 94 15.72 -5.17 -0.04
CA VAL A 94 16.58 -5.89 0.92
C VAL A 94 15.91 -7.17 1.45
N GLY A 95 14.57 -7.22 1.51
CA GLY A 95 13.82 -8.40 1.98
C GLY A 95 13.87 -9.58 1.02
N ASP A 96 13.68 -9.33 -0.28
CA ASP A 96 13.77 -10.39 -1.30
C ASP A 96 15.21 -10.93 -1.39
N ARG A 97 16.21 -10.04 -1.28
CA ARG A 97 17.65 -10.39 -1.26
C ARG A 97 18.04 -11.20 -0.02
N VAL A 98 17.51 -10.85 1.15
CA VAL A 98 17.64 -11.67 2.37
C VAL A 98 17.06 -13.06 2.13
N THR A 99 15.85 -13.14 1.59
CA THR A 99 15.15 -14.41 1.34
C THR A 99 15.92 -15.33 0.37
N GLY A 100 16.49 -14.79 -0.70
CA GLY A 100 17.31 -15.57 -1.65
C GLY A 100 18.59 -16.15 -1.03
N LEU A 101 19.29 -15.36 -0.21
CA LEU A 101 20.50 -15.83 0.47
C LEU A 101 20.18 -16.77 1.64
N ASP A 102 19.07 -16.58 2.37
CA ASP A 102 18.60 -17.50 3.41
C ASP A 102 18.11 -18.85 2.83
N ALA A 103 17.74 -18.88 1.54
CA ALA A 103 17.53 -20.12 0.79
C ALA A 103 18.84 -20.83 0.36
N GLY A 104 20.01 -20.24 0.62
CA GLY A 104 21.32 -20.85 0.44
C GLY A 104 22.09 -20.43 -0.82
N ALA A 105 21.69 -19.34 -1.48
CA ALA A 105 22.44 -18.75 -2.58
C ALA A 105 23.78 -18.12 -2.14
N ASP A 106 24.75 -18.05 -3.06
CA ASP A 106 26.08 -17.47 -2.85
C ASP A 106 26.18 -16.02 -3.31
N ASP A 107 25.33 -15.61 -4.25
CA ASP A 107 25.16 -14.21 -4.66
C ASP A 107 23.77 -14.05 -5.33
N TYR A 108 23.36 -12.82 -5.62
CA TYR A 108 22.13 -12.55 -6.36
C TYR A 108 22.33 -11.37 -7.34
N LEU A 109 21.45 -11.26 -8.33
CA LEU A 109 21.46 -10.23 -9.38
C LEU A 109 20.03 -9.83 -9.76
N VAL A 110 19.77 -8.53 -9.94
CA VAL A 110 18.41 -8.00 -10.22
C VAL A 110 18.14 -7.98 -11.72
N LYS A 111 16.97 -8.44 -12.17
CA LYS A 111 16.49 -8.29 -13.56
C LYS A 111 15.85 -6.90 -13.76
N PRO A 112 16.19 -6.13 -14.81
CA PRO A 112 17.23 -6.38 -15.80
C PRO A 112 18.64 -6.09 -15.27
N PHE A 113 19.61 -6.92 -15.66
CA PHE A 113 21.03 -6.82 -15.31
C PHE A 113 21.90 -6.49 -16.53
N GLU A 114 23.12 -5.99 -16.32
CA GLU A 114 24.12 -5.79 -17.38
C GLU A 114 24.95 -7.08 -17.52
N LEU A 115 25.33 -7.47 -18.74
CA LEU A 115 26.13 -8.66 -18.99
C LEU A 115 27.50 -8.63 -18.30
N ASP A 116 28.16 -7.47 -18.21
CA ASP A 116 29.43 -7.40 -17.48
C ASP A 116 29.29 -7.55 -15.96
N GLU A 117 28.16 -7.14 -15.38
CA GLU A 117 27.89 -7.43 -13.96
C GLU A 117 27.63 -8.94 -13.76
N LEU A 118 26.80 -9.54 -14.63
CA LEU A 118 26.55 -10.98 -14.65
C LEU A 118 27.88 -11.76 -14.77
N PHE A 119 28.69 -11.46 -15.77
CA PHE A 119 29.97 -12.14 -16.01
C PHE A 119 30.98 -11.86 -14.90
N ALA A 120 31.00 -10.67 -14.29
CA ALA A 120 31.84 -10.39 -13.12
C ALA A 120 31.45 -11.28 -11.92
N ARG A 121 30.15 -11.40 -11.61
CA ARG A 121 29.64 -12.28 -10.55
C ARG A 121 29.92 -13.76 -10.85
N ILE A 122 29.69 -14.21 -12.07
CA ILE A 122 30.01 -15.58 -12.52
C ILE A 122 31.51 -15.89 -12.37
N ARG A 123 32.39 -15.01 -12.89
CA ARG A 123 33.84 -15.15 -12.74
C ARG A 123 34.28 -15.15 -11.28
N ALA A 124 33.64 -14.36 -10.42
CA ALA A 124 33.90 -14.34 -8.98
C ALA A 124 33.56 -15.67 -8.29
N LEU A 125 32.35 -16.20 -8.54
CA LEU A 125 31.88 -17.46 -7.95
C LEU A 125 32.73 -18.65 -8.42
N LEU A 126 33.07 -18.70 -9.71
CA LEU A 126 33.91 -19.75 -10.29
C LEU A 126 35.36 -19.68 -9.81
N ARG A 127 35.98 -18.48 -9.77
CA ARG A 127 37.33 -18.28 -9.21
C ARG A 127 37.40 -18.69 -7.73
N ARG A 128 36.35 -18.43 -6.95
CA ARG A 128 36.27 -18.86 -5.54
C ARG A 128 36.07 -20.38 -5.41
N SER A 129 35.50 -21.05 -6.42
CA SER A 129 35.43 -22.52 -6.44
C SER A 129 36.78 -23.17 -6.75
N SER A 130 37.58 -22.60 -7.67
CA SER A 130 38.88 -23.15 -8.04
C SER A 130 39.96 -22.87 -6.98
N TYR A 131 40.03 -21.66 -6.42
CA TYR A 131 41.04 -21.30 -5.41
C TYR A 131 40.89 -22.15 -4.13
N ALA A 132 39.65 -22.32 -3.66
CA ALA A 132 39.36 -23.13 -2.48
C ALA A 132 39.53 -24.65 -2.74
N ALA A 133 39.54 -25.11 -3.99
CA ALA A 133 39.89 -26.48 -4.36
C ALA A 133 41.42 -26.68 -4.45
N ALA A 134 42.17 -25.69 -4.93
CA ALA A 134 43.63 -25.71 -4.96
C ALA A 134 44.25 -25.71 -3.56
N LEU A 135 43.73 -24.88 -2.64
CA LEU A 135 44.12 -24.89 -1.22
C LEU A 135 43.89 -26.26 -0.56
N ALA A 136 42.73 -26.89 -0.80
CA ALA A 136 42.43 -28.22 -0.29
C ALA A 136 43.33 -29.34 -0.85
N ALA A 137 44.00 -29.10 -1.99
CA ALA A 137 44.96 -30.03 -2.61
C ALA A 137 46.43 -29.79 -2.18
N SER A 138 46.71 -28.73 -1.42
CA SER A 138 48.06 -28.31 -0.99
C SER A 138 48.26 -28.29 0.53
N ALA A 139 47.37 -28.94 1.28
CA ALA A 139 47.30 -28.89 2.73
C ALA A 139 48.36 -29.75 3.45
N GLU A 140 49.60 -29.26 3.53
CA GLU A 140 50.64 -29.73 4.47
C GLU A 140 51.04 -28.66 5.52
N SER A 141 50.23 -27.62 5.72
CA SER A 141 50.44 -26.54 6.69
C SER A 141 49.29 -26.40 7.70
N ASP A 142 49.60 -26.04 8.94
CA ASP A 142 48.67 -25.90 10.09
C ASP A 142 47.80 -24.62 9.98
N ASP A 143 46.92 -24.61 8.98
CA ASP A 143 46.25 -23.42 8.47
C ASP A 143 44.93 -23.12 9.22
N VAL A 144 45.05 -22.92 10.54
CA VAL A 144 43.92 -22.67 11.44
C VAL A 144 43.92 -21.25 11.98
N LEU A 145 43.05 -20.41 11.44
CA LEU A 145 42.78 -19.08 11.96
C LEU A 145 42.05 -19.17 13.31
N SER A 146 42.49 -18.39 14.30
CA SER A 146 41.77 -18.26 15.57
C SER A 146 41.74 -16.80 16.03
N PHE A 147 40.56 -16.37 16.48
CA PHE A 147 40.37 -15.02 17.01
C PHE A 147 39.34 -15.02 18.15
N ALA A 148 39.80 -14.63 19.35
CA ALA A 148 39.04 -14.75 20.59
C ALA A 148 38.60 -16.19 20.86
N ASP A 149 37.35 -16.51 20.55
CA ASP A 149 36.70 -17.82 20.70
C ASP A 149 36.11 -18.34 19.38
N LEU A 150 36.37 -17.66 18.25
CA LEU A 150 36.26 -18.24 16.92
C LEU A 150 37.52 -19.02 16.56
N ARG A 151 37.36 -20.25 16.07
CA ARG A 151 38.40 -21.07 15.45
C ARG A 151 37.91 -21.56 14.09
N MET A 152 38.73 -21.43 13.08
CA MET A 152 38.38 -21.59 11.67
C MET A 152 39.52 -22.33 10.97
N ASP A 153 39.28 -23.57 10.58
CA ASP A 153 40.22 -24.42 9.84
C ASP A 153 40.01 -24.20 8.35
N LEU A 154 41.05 -23.75 7.63
CA LEU A 154 40.97 -23.44 6.20
C LEU A 154 41.03 -24.71 5.32
N SER A 155 41.57 -25.81 5.84
CA SER A 155 41.71 -27.09 5.15
C SER A 155 40.40 -27.90 5.17
N THR A 156 39.80 -28.07 6.34
CA THR A 156 38.52 -28.79 6.50
C THR A 156 37.29 -27.90 6.28
N ARG A 157 37.50 -26.58 6.25
CA ARG A 157 36.47 -25.52 6.25
C ARG A 157 35.53 -25.56 7.46
N GLU A 158 35.97 -26.14 8.57
CA GLU A 158 35.20 -26.16 9.81
C GLU A 158 35.36 -24.86 10.60
N VAL A 159 34.23 -24.22 10.88
CA VAL A 159 34.16 -23.03 11.76
C VAL A 159 33.51 -23.42 13.08
N THR A 160 34.16 -23.05 14.18
CA THR A 160 33.72 -23.29 15.56
C THR A 160 33.78 -22.01 16.38
N ARG A 161 32.91 -21.93 17.37
CA ARG A 161 32.62 -20.77 18.20
C ARG A 161 32.46 -21.23 19.64
N GLY A 162 33.52 -21.11 20.43
CA GLY A 162 33.68 -21.90 21.65
C GLY A 162 33.63 -23.40 21.31
N THR A 163 32.61 -24.09 21.81
CA THR A 163 32.32 -25.51 21.50
C THR A 163 31.27 -25.71 20.40
N ARG A 164 30.69 -24.63 19.86
CA ARG A 164 29.57 -24.68 18.90
C ARG A 164 30.08 -24.65 17.46
N ARG A 165 29.71 -25.64 16.64
CA ARG A 165 29.94 -25.61 15.19
C ARG A 165 29.09 -24.52 14.54
N VAL A 166 29.63 -23.85 13.52
CA VAL A 166 28.97 -22.76 12.79
C VAL A 166 28.95 -23.09 11.30
N GLU A 167 27.78 -23.34 10.74
CA GLU A 167 27.62 -23.66 9.32
C GLU A 167 27.56 -22.38 8.47
N LEU A 168 28.53 -22.21 7.58
CA LEU A 168 28.65 -21.05 6.69
C LEU A 168 28.50 -21.45 5.21
N THR A 169 27.91 -20.58 4.40
CA THR A 169 27.99 -20.66 2.93
C THR A 169 29.41 -20.30 2.46
N ARG A 170 29.74 -20.55 1.18
CA ARG A 170 31.09 -20.29 0.67
C ARG A 170 31.43 -18.79 0.68
N THR A 171 30.45 -17.91 0.42
CA THR A 171 30.63 -16.44 0.57
C THR A 171 30.84 -16.04 2.03
N GLU A 172 30.04 -16.57 2.96
CA GLU A 172 30.19 -16.28 4.40
C GLU A 172 31.55 -16.75 4.94
N PHE A 173 32.02 -17.93 4.51
CA PHE A 173 33.32 -18.47 4.88
C PHE A 173 34.44 -17.51 4.45
N THR A 174 34.57 -17.18 3.16
CA THR A 174 35.61 -16.27 2.66
C THR A 174 35.52 -14.86 3.27
N LEU A 175 34.32 -14.38 3.61
CA LEU A 175 34.17 -13.11 4.33
C LEU A 175 34.66 -13.21 5.79
N LEU A 176 34.39 -14.30 6.49
CA LEU A 176 34.89 -14.52 7.85
C LEU A 176 36.41 -14.74 7.87
N GLU A 177 36.94 -15.48 6.89
CA GLU A 177 38.36 -15.70 6.64
C GLU A 177 39.09 -14.36 6.52
N MET A 178 38.63 -13.48 5.62
CA MET A 178 39.18 -12.12 5.47
C MET A 178 39.16 -11.34 6.79
N PHE A 179 38.05 -11.41 7.54
CA PHE A 179 37.91 -10.75 8.83
C PHE A 179 38.81 -11.35 9.94
N MET A 180 39.09 -12.65 9.91
CA MET A 180 39.97 -13.33 10.88
C MET A 180 41.45 -13.20 10.53
N ALA A 181 41.80 -13.07 9.25
CA ALA A 181 43.14 -12.75 8.77
C ALA A 181 43.55 -11.28 9.03
N HIS A 182 42.58 -10.36 9.12
CA HIS A 182 42.82 -8.93 9.40
C HIS A 182 42.27 -8.47 10.77
N PRO A 183 42.64 -9.11 11.90
CA PRO A 183 42.00 -8.89 13.18
C PRO A 183 42.28 -7.49 13.74
N ARG A 184 41.23 -6.80 14.18
CA ARG A 184 41.20 -5.40 14.67
C ARG A 184 41.36 -4.32 13.60
N GLN A 185 41.67 -4.67 12.34
CA GLN A 185 41.78 -3.69 11.25
C GLN A 185 40.40 -3.30 10.72
N VAL A 186 40.20 -2.03 10.35
CA VAL A 186 39.00 -1.58 9.64
C VAL A 186 39.21 -1.77 8.15
N LEU A 187 38.50 -2.73 7.57
CA LEU A 187 38.49 -2.98 6.14
C LEU A 187 37.40 -2.12 5.50
N THR A 188 37.74 -1.36 4.46
CA THR A 188 36.76 -0.52 3.75
C THR A 188 35.77 -1.38 2.98
N ARG A 189 34.60 -0.81 2.64
CA ARG A 189 33.57 -1.53 1.87
C ARG A 189 34.10 -1.99 0.50
N GLU A 190 34.85 -1.11 -0.17
CA GLU A 190 35.60 -1.40 -1.39
C GLU A 190 36.61 -2.55 -1.21
N GLN A 191 37.46 -2.51 -0.17
CA GLN A 191 38.43 -3.58 0.09
C GLN A 191 37.76 -4.95 0.29
N ILE A 192 36.64 -5.00 1.01
CA ILE A 192 35.92 -6.25 1.25
C ILE A 192 35.23 -6.75 -0.03
N LEU A 193 34.62 -5.84 -0.81
CA LEU A 193 34.07 -6.18 -2.13
C LEU A 193 35.17 -6.72 -3.07
N LYS A 194 36.31 -6.04 -3.15
CA LYS A 194 37.47 -6.44 -3.98
C LYS A 194 38.14 -7.74 -3.52
N ALA A 195 38.07 -8.11 -2.24
CA ALA A 195 38.61 -9.37 -1.76
C ALA A 195 37.64 -10.56 -1.91
N VAL A 196 36.37 -10.38 -1.54
CA VAL A 196 35.39 -11.49 -1.43
C VAL A 196 34.56 -11.69 -2.71
N TRP A 197 34.41 -10.63 -3.53
CA TRP A 197 33.76 -10.67 -4.86
C TRP A 197 34.74 -10.33 -6.01
N GLY A 198 35.72 -9.46 -5.82
CA GLY A 198 36.84 -9.27 -6.75
C GLY A 198 36.52 -8.55 -8.04
N PHE A 199 35.90 -7.38 -7.91
CA PHE A 199 35.76 -6.32 -8.90
C PHE A 199 35.65 -4.95 -8.19
N ASP A 200 35.88 -3.87 -8.93
CA ASP A 200 36.13 -2.51 -8.38
C ASP A 200 34.95 -1.54 -8.54
N PHE A 201 33.76 -2.02 -8.88
CA PHE A 201 32.62 -1.17 -9.26
C PHE A 201 31.45 -1.21 -8.27
N GLU A 202 30.85 -0.05 -8.01
CA GLU A 202 29.64 0.07 -7.20
C GLU A 202 28.85 1.36 -7.47
N PRO A 203 27.51 1.26 -7.52
CA PRO A 203 26.66 2.37 -7.05
C PRO A 203 25.61 2.00 -5.98
N SER A 204 25.25 0.71 -5.79
CA SER A 204 24.01 0.34 -5.07
C SER A 204 24.00 -1.02 -4.32
N SER A 205 25.09 -1.79 -4.33
CA SER A 205 25.04 -3.22 -3.95
C SER A 205 25.22 -3.45 -2.44
N ASN A 206 24.17 -3.19 -1.64
CA ASN A 206 24.09 -3.41 -0.16
C ASN A 206 24.33 -4.88 0.33
N SER A 207 24.94 -5.72 -0.50
CA SER A 207 25.10 -7.17 -0.33
C SER A 207 26.08 -7.50 0.79
N LEU A 208 27.15 -6.72 0.93
CA LEU A 208 28.07 -6.82 2.06
C LEU A 208 27.33 -6.69 3.41
N ASP A 209 26.39 -5.76 3.51
CA ASP A 209 25.68 -5.47 4.75
C ASP A 209 24.75 -6.63 5.16
N VAL A 210 24.15 -7.33 4.18
CA VAL A 210 23.39 -8.57 4.40
C VAL A 210 24.32 -9.72 4.85
N TYR A 211 25.48 -9.89 4.22
CA TYR A 211 26.45 -10.91 4.62
C TYR A 211 27.08 -10.65 6.01
N VAL A 212 27.38 -9.38 6.33
CA VAL A 212 27.80 -8.97 7.67
C VAL A 212 26.68 -9.19 8.69
N MET A 213 25.40 -9.00 8.31
CA MET A 213 24.26 -9.36 9.16
C MET A 213 24.18 -10.87 9.43
N TYR A 214 24.43 -11.73 8.44
CA TYR A 214 24.40 -13.19 8.66
C TYR A 214 25.60 -13.71 9.45
N LEU A 215 26.82 -13.23 9.19
CA LEU A 215 27.96 -13.55 10.04
C LEU A 215 27.70 -13.18 11.50
N ARG A 216 27.07 -12.03 11.76
CA ARG A 216 26.57 -11.68 13.11
C ARG A 216 25.51 -12.67 13.60
N ARG A 217 24.45 -12.93 12.82
CA ARG A 217 23.37 -13.87 13.21
C ARG A 217 23.89 -15.26 13.58
N LYS A 218 24.98 -15.73 12.96
CA LYS A 218 25.60 -17.04 13.20
C LYS A 218 26.69 -17.04 14.29
N THR A 219 27.48 -15.97 14.41
CA THR A 219 28.57 -15.84 15.41
C THR A 219 28.18 -15.10 16.70
N GLU A 220 26.96 -14.55 16.79
CA GLU A 220 26.42 -13.88 17.98
C GLU A 220 25.17 -14.60 18.52
N ALA A 221 24.87 -15.79 17.98
CA ALA A 221 23.79 -16.65 18.44
C ALA A 221 23.97 -17.03 19.92
N GLY A 222 22.86 -17.30 20.63
CA GLY A 222 22.90 -17.63 22.07
C GLY A 222 23.30 -16.46 22.99
N GLY A 223 23.44 -15.23 22.48
CA GLY A 223 23.88 -14.07 23.27
C GLY A 223 25.40 -13.90 23.36
N GLU A 224 26.16 -14.59 22.50
CA GLU A 224 27.61 -14.50 22.43
C GLU A 224 28.09 -13.08 22.05
N PRO A 225 29.25 -12.59 22.55
CA PRO A 225 29.70 -11.23 22.30
C PRO A 225 30.00 -10.92 20.84
N ARG A 226 29.45 -9.81 20.32
CA ARG A 226 29.75 -9.26 18.99
C ARG A 226 31.25 -9.13 18.75
N LEU A 227 31.71 -9.74 17.66
CA LEU A 227 33.07 -9.60 17.13
C LEU A 227 33.14 -8.84 15.80
N VAL A 228 32.08 -8.84 14.99
CA VAL A 228 32.05 -8.13 13.70
C VAL A 228 31.44 -6.74 13.88
N HIS A 229 32.26 -5.69 13.92
CA HIS A 229 31.85 -4.31 14.21
C HIS A 229 31.89 -3.43 12.95
N THR A 230 30.79 -2.73 12.65
CA THR A 230 30.75 -1.70 11.59
C THR A 230 31.19 -0.36 12.18
N VAL A 231 32.16 0.30 11.55
CA VAL A 231 32.62 1.65 11.86
C VAL A 231 31.96 2.60 10.85
N ARG A 232 30.97 3.38 11.32
CA ARG A 232 30.15 4.26 10.46
C ARG A 232 31.04 5.17 9.60
N GLY A 233 30.88 5.10 8.29
CA GLY A 233 31.64 5.90 7.32
C GLY A 233 33.03 5.37 6.93
N TRP A 234 33.53 4.31 7.59
CA TRP A 234 34.89 3.79 7.36
C TRP A 234 34.94 2.32 6.90
N GLY A 235 34.02 1.46 7.37
CA GLY A 235 33.95 0.06 6.95
C GLY A 235 33.59 -0.91 8.08
N THR A 236 34.12 -2.14 8.02
CA THR A 236 33.85 -3.19 9.01
C THR A 236 35.15 -3.81 9.51
N ARG A 237 35.20 -4.17 10.81
CA ARG A 237 36.33 -4.83 11.46
C ARG A 237 35.92 -6.07 12.24
N CYS A 238 36.77 -7.08 12.25
CA CYS A 238 36.74 -8.07 13.33
C CYS A 238 37.42 -7.49 14.58
N GLY A 239 36.96 -7.83 15.77
CA GLY A 239 37.64 -7.50 17.02
C GLY A 239 36.73 -7.63 18.23
N ARG A 240 37.31 -7.79 19.42
CA ARG A 240 36.52 -7.58 20.65
C ARG A 240 36.06 -6.12 20.73
N ALA A 241 34.96 -5.87 21.44
CA ALA A 241 34.55 -4.52 21.78
C ALA A 241 35.68 -3.80 22.52
N ALA A 242 36.00 -2.57 22.11
CA ALA A 242 36.90 -1.73 22.88
C ALA A 242 36.21 -1.41 24.23
N ARG A 243 36.95 -1.47 25.34
CA ARG A 243 36.45 -0.93 26.61
C ARG A 243 36.33 0.57 26.40
N SER A 244 35.11 1.09 26.27
CA SER A 244 34.88 2.52 26.21
C SER A 244 35.43 3.18 27.48
N GLU A 245 36.24 4.21 27.30
CA GLU A 245 36.72 5.04 28.40
C GLU A 245 35.53 5.64 29.16
N ARG A 246 35.75 6.01 30.43
CA ARG A 246 34.72 6.62 31.29
C ARG A 246 34.44 8.06 30.88
N ALA A 247 33.81 8.27 29.72
CA ALA A 247 33.15 9.52 29.41
C ALA A 247 31.88 9.64 30.27
N GLY A 248 31.80 10.69 31.10
CA GLY A 248 30.59 11.00 31.87
C GLY A 248 29.42 11.43 30.97
N PRO A 249 28.19 11.51 31.51
CA PRO A 249 27.03 11.95 30.74
C PRO A 249 27.22 13.41 30.25
N PRO A 250 27.12 13.69 28.95
CA PRO A 250 27.21 15.06 28.45
C PRO A 250 25.96 15.86 28.87
N GLY A 251 26.19 17.07 29.41
CA GLY A 251 25.12 17.97 29.84
C GLY A 251 24.38 18.64 28.66
N PRO A 252 23.17 19.19 28.90
CA PRO A 252 22.30 19.67 27.82
C PRO A 252 22.52 21.15 27.45
N ARG A 253 23.00 21.41 26.23
CA ARG A 253 22.75 22.60 25.36
C ARG A 253 23.69 22.57 24.14
N ALA A 254 23.37 23.15 22.98
CA ALA A 254 22.12 23.76 22.50
C ALA A 254 21.94 23.46 21.00
N ALA A 255 20.73 23.61 20.45
CA ALA A 255 20.44 23.38 19.04
C ALA A 255 20.26 24.69 18.27
N HIS A 256 20.81 24.78 17.06
CA HIS A 256 20.37 25.65 15.96
C HIS A 256 20.92 25.10 14.62
N PRO A 257 20.37 25.46 13.44
CA PRO A 257 19.63 24.44 12.69
C PRO A 257 20.07 24.26 11.23
N GLY A 258 19.55 23.22 10.58
CA GLY A 258 19.37 23.21 9.12
C GLY A 258 19.77 21.94 8.37
N ALA A 259 18.93 20.89 8.42
CA ALA A 259 18.80 19.86 7.37
C ALA A 259 17.61 18.94 7.69
N ALA A 260 16.39 19.31 7.28
CA ALA A 260 15.21 18.48 7.44
C ALA A 260 14.78 17.89 6.08
N VAL A 261 14.93 16.57 5.92
CA VAL A 261 14.09 15.74 5.04
C VAL A 261 13.63 14.56 5.88
N ALA A 262 12.32 14.31 5.93
CA ALA A 262 11.75 13.42 6.91
C ALA A 262 11.85 11.94 6.50
N ALA A 263 12.29 11.11 7.45
CA ALA A 263 11.90 9.71 7.50
C ALA A 263 10.71 9.57 8.47
N GLY A 264 9.71 8.79 8.10
CA GLY A 264 8.58 8.45 8.97
C GLY A 264 7.68 7.40 8.32
N GLY A 265 7.30 6.30 8.98
CA GLY A 265 7.82 5.82 10.27
C GLY A 265 6.81 4.98 11.05
N GLY A 266 6.89 3.66 10.92
CA GLY A 266 6.03 2.71 11.64
C GLY A 266 4.65 2.53 10.99
N GLY A 267 3.91 1.47 11.35
CA GLY A 267 4.33 0.35 12.20
C GLY A 267 3.21 -0.28 13.01
N GLY A 268 2.62 -1.36 12.49
CA GLY A 268 1.70 -2.23 13.20
C GLY A 268 1.55 -3.57 12.47
N GLY A 269 1.25 -4.68 13.13
CA GLY A 269 1.03 -4.82 14.57
C GLY A 269 0.31 -6.12 14.97
N VAL A 270 0.48 -7.21 14.21
CA VAL A 270 -0.34 -8.42 14.37
C VAL A 270 0.21 -9.31 15.49
N ARG A 271 -0.56 -9.44 16.58
CA ARG A 271 -0.40 -10.52 17.56
C ARG A 271 -1.16 -11.75 17.09
N GLY A 272 -0.44 -12.83 16.76
CA GLY A 272 -1.03 -14.17 16.72
C GLY A 272 -1.32 -14.67 18.13
N GLY A 273 -2.49 -15.27 18.33
CA GLY A 273 -2.83 -15.99 19.57
C GLY A 273 -2.37 -17.45 19.51
N GLY A 274 -1.79 -17.96 20.59
CA GLY A 274 -1.42 -19.37 20.73
C GLY A 274 -1.53 -19.79 22.19
N GLY A 275 -2.35 -20.82 22.47
CA GLY A 275 -2.55 -21.35 23.81
C GLY A 275 -1.65 -22.56 24.09
N GLY A 276 -1.12 -22.66 25.30
CA GLY A 276 -0.35 -23.80 25.80
C GLY A 276 -0.10 -23.65 27.31
N GLY A 277 -0.51 -24.63 28.11
CA GLY A 277 -0.42 -24.57 29.57
C GLY A 277 0.92 -25.07 30.11
N GLY A 278 1.38 -24.49 31.23
CA GLY A 278 2.65 -24.87 31.90
C GLY A 278 2.71 -24.37 33.34
N LEU A 279 2.54 -25.30 34.28
CA LEU A 279 2.48 -25.20 35.74
C LEU A 279 3.61 -24.40 36.45
N LEU A 280 3.37 -24.05 37.74
CA LEU A 280 4.30 -23.58 38.82
C LEU A 280 4.49 -22.05 39.00
N VAL A 281 4.71 -21.46 40.20
CA VAL A 281 4.16 -21.65 41.58
C VAL A 281 4.64 -20.49 42.51
N ARG A 282 3.75 -19.92 43.35
CA ARG A 282 3.98 -19.05 44.57
C ARG A 282 4.64 -17.65 44.48
N GLY A 283 4.35 -16.82 45.50
CA GLY A 283 4.78 -15.41 45.72
C GLY A 283 3.66 -14.40 45.38
N GLU A 284 3.05 -13.57 46.25
CA GLU A 284 3.43 -12.91 47.53
C GLU A 284 4.65 -11.96 47.38
N GLU A 285 4.64 -10.68 47.79
CA GLU A 285 3.63 -9.84 48.47
C GLU A 285 3.95 -8.30 48.32
N ARG A 286 2.93 -7.40 48.38
CA ARG A 286 2.97 -5.99 48.89
C ARG A 286 3.95 -4.95 48.25
N THR A 287 3.99 -3.62 48.54
CA THR A 287 3.03 -2.52 48.89
C THR A 287 3.72 -1.15 48.68
N GLY A 288 2.96 -0.05 48.52
CA GLY A 288 3.42 1.36 48.63
C GLY A 288 3.81 2.03 47.30
N GLU A 289 3.36 3.23 46.89
CA GLU A 289 2.78 4.45 47.51
C GLU A 289 3.79 5.53 47.96
N LEU A 290 3.34 6.81 47.98
CA LEU A 290 4.07 8.10 48.14
C LEU A 290 4.78 8.58 46.84
N ALA A 291 4.47 9.68 46.14
CA ALA A 291 3.81 10.98 46.38
C ALA A 291 4.73 12.13 46.88
N GLY A 292 4.83 13.25 46.12
CA GLY A 292 5.38 14.51 46.66
C GLY A 292 5.89 15.63 45.70
N ARG A 293 5.04 16.65 45.47
CA ARG A 293 5.35 18.12 45.40
C ARG A 293 6.10 18.78 44.20
N ARG A 294 5.62 19.99 43.85
CA ARG A 294 6.31 21.13 43.17
C ARG A 294 6.93 22.09 44.23
N PRO A 295 7.76 23.10 43.88
CA PRO A 295 7.32 24.43 43.35
C PRO A 295 7.92 24.73 41.94
N GLU A 296 7.43 25.63 41.08
CA GLU A 296 7.23 27.12 41.09
C GLU A 296 8.52 27.97 40.95
N GLY A 297 8.51 28.95 40.01
CA GLY A 297 9.60 29.92 39.75
C GLY A 297 9.62 30.50 38.32
N GLU A 298 9.41 31.82 38.20
CA GLU A 298 9.48 32.68 36.98
C GLU A 298 10.58 33.77 37.20
N PRO A 299 10.84 34.83 36.36
CA PRO A 299 10.34 35.22 35.02
C PRO A 299 11.42 35.80 34.02
N ASP A 300 10.92 36.44 32.94
CA ASP A 300 11.43 37.70 32.30
C ASP A 300 12.49 37.69 31.15
N GLY A 301 12.52 38.76 30.31
CA GLY A 301 13.69 39.12 29.44
C GLY A 301 13.48 39.49 27.94
N ARG A 302 13.05 40.73 27.62
CA ARG A 302 12.78 41.33 26.27
C ARG A 302 13.96 41.54 25.29
N ALA A 303 13.70 41.57 23.95
CA ALA A 303 14.24 42.48 22.88
C ALA A 303 13.69 42.05 21.47
N ALA A 304 13.27 42.85 20.47
CA ALA A 304 13.66 44.14 19.85
C ALA A 304 14.77 44.01 18.77
N GLY A 305 14.45 43.91 17.45
CA GLY A 305 14.51 45.01 16.44
C GLY A 305 15.51 44.65 15.29
N GLU A 306 15.64 45.30 14.12
CA GLU A 306 14.82 46.29 13.38
C GLU A 306 15.39 46.57 11.93
N GLN A 307 14.54 46.74 10.89
CA GLN A 307 14.81 47.36 9.53
C GLN A 307 15.91 46.71 8.61
N VAL A 308 16.13 46.97 7.29
CA VAL A 308 15.45 47.59 6.10
C VAL A 308 16.15 47.03 4.81
N SER A 309 15.52 46.71 3.66
CA SER A 309 15.18 47.61 2.51
C SER A 309 14.55 46.86 1.29
N GLN A 310 14.27 47.60 0.20
CA GLN A 310 13.52 47.24 -1.02
C GLN A 310 14.45 47.10 -2.28
N PRO A 311 14.01 46.88 -3.55
CA PRO A 311 12.65 46.91 -4.12
C PRO A 311 12.24 45.74 -5.04
N ALA A 312 11.54 46.04 -6.15
CA ALA A 312 10.30 45.35 -6.54
C ALA A 312 9.88 45.67 -8.00
N HIS A 313 8.98 44.87 -8.60
CA HIS A 313 8.37 45.13 -9.93
C HIS A 313 6.88 44.69 -10.04
N ARG A 314 6.13 45.26 -11.00
CA ARG A 314 4.67 45.05 -11.29
C ARG A 314 4.46 43.82 -12.22
N SER A 315 3.25 43.26 -12.47
CA SER A 315 1.85 43.77 -12.55
C SER A 315 0.80 42.67 -12.22
N VAL A 316 -0.30 42.89 -11.46
CA VAL A 316 -1.58 43.62 -11.71
C VAL A 316 -2.63 42.91 -12.59
N ARG A 317 -3.65 42.30 -11.96
CA ARG A 317 -5.12 42.34 -12.24
C ARG A 317 -5.88 41.40 -11.26
N SER A 318 -7.16 41.55 -10.88
CA SER A 318 -7.93 42.72 -10.40
C SER A 318 -9.38 42.33 -10.01
N ARG A 319 -9.76 42.30 -8.72
CA ARG A 319 -11.16 42.34 -8.23
C ARG A 319 -11.26 43.01 -6.83
N PRO A 320 -12.14 44.00 -6.61
CA PRO A 320 -12.24 44.73 -5.33
C PRO A 320 -13.36 44.25 -4.38
N ARG A 321 -13.26 44.65 -3.10
CA ARG A 321 -14.33 44.63 -2.07
C ARG A 321 -14.30 45.94 -1.28
N HIS A 322 -15.44 46.64 -1.16
CA HIS A 322 -15.69 47.77 -0.25
C HIS A 322 -17.17 48.19 -0.36
N PRO A 323 -17.73 49.02 0.55
CA PRO A 323 -17.45 49.16 1.98
C PRO A 323 -18.75 49.07 2.83
N ARG A 324 -18.77 49.62 4.06
CA ARG A 324 -19.95 49.74 4.95
C ARG A 324 -20.90 50.86 4.50
N GLY A 325 -22.16 50.80 4.95
CA GLY A 325 -23.17 51.87 4.80
C GLY A 325 -24.13 51.94 6.00
N GLU A 326 -24.85 53.06 6.14
CA GLU A 326 -25.69 53.41 7.30
C GLU A 326 -27.13 52.88 7.21
N PRO A 327 -27.87 52.77 8.35
CA PRO A 327 -29.29 52.42 8.34
C PRO A 327 -30.19 53.64 8.03
N LEU A 328 -30.99 53.54 6.97
CA LEU A 328 -31.97 54.58 6.59
C LEU A 328 -33.17 54.68 7.54
N ARG A 329 -33.66 55.91 7.74
CA ARG A 329 -35.04 56.17 8.20
C ARG A 329 -36.03 55.89 7.07
N LEU A 330 -37.12 55.20 7.37
CA LEU A 330 -38.35 55.20 6.55
C LEU A 330 -39.59 55.15 7.46
N VAL A 331 -40.71 55.74 7.01
CA VAL A 331 -41.81 56.16 7.89
C VAL A 331 -43.17 55.73 7.35
N ARG A 332 -43.81 54.76 8.05
CA ARG A 332 -45.27 54.48 8.03
C ARG A 332 -45.84 53.98 6.66
N PRO A 333 -47.12 53.55 6.57
CA PRO A 333 -48.23 53.67 7.52
C PRO A 333 -48.83 52.35 8.04
N ALA A 334 -49.73 52.49 9.02
CA ALA A 334 -50.65 51.44 9.46
C ALA A 334 -52.06 52.02 9.69
N ARG A 335 -53.05 51.42 9.02
CA ARG A 335 -54.49 51.38 9.36
C ARG A 335 -54.87 49.93 9.02
N GLY A 336 -55.32 49.12 9.98
CA GLY A 336 -56.70 49.12 10.48
C GLY A 336 -57.41 47.87 9.93
N GLN A 337 -58.48 47.33 10.52
CA GLN A 337 -59.22 47.74 11.71
C GLN A 337 -60.04 46.54 12.23
N GLN A 338 -60.64 46.70 13.41
CA GLN A 338 -61.69 45.88 14.05
C GLN A 338 -61.21 44.83 15.08
N GLY A 339 -61.79 44.76 16.28
CA GLY A 339 -62.72 45.73 16.88
C GLY A 339 -63.46 45.24 18.14
N ARG A 340 -64.01 46.22 18.89
CA ARG A 340 -64.89 46.08 20.07
C ARG A 340 -64.20 45.55 21.35
N GLN A 341 -64.55 45.99 22.57
CA GLN A 341 -65.50 47.04 23.01
C GLN A 341 -65.12 47.56 24.43
N LEU A 342 -65.34 48.87 24.70
CA LEU A 342 -65.74 49.52 25.99
C LEU A 342 -64.99 49.14 27.31
N SER A 343 -64.61 49.99 28.26
CA SER A 343 -64.62 51.46 28.51
C SER A 343 -63.92 51.71 29.88
N HIS A 344 -63.68 52.90 30.47
CA HIS A 344 -63.98 54.32 30.19
C HIS A 344 -62.91 55.25 30.85
N HIS A 345 -62.97 56.56 30.53
CA HIS A 345 -62.64 57.77 31.35
C HIS A 345 -61.68 57.73 32.56
N ARG A 346 -60.56 58.50 32.56
CA ARG A 346 -60.39 59.96 32.89
C ARG A 346 -60.28 60.26 34.41
N HIS A 347 -59.51 61.23 34.92
CA HIS A 347 -58.46 62.12 34.37
C HIS A 347 -57.71 62.81 35.54
N GLY A 348 -56.54 63.42 35.27
CA GLY A 348 -56.09 64.66 35.93
C GLY A 348 -55.48 64.57 37.34
N GLY A 349 -54.17 64.79 37.43
CA GLY A 349 -53.58 65.47 38.60
C GLY A 349 -53.74 66.99 38.45
N GLY A 350 -53.71 67.74 39.55
CA GLY A 350 -53.81 69.20 39.51
C GLY A 350 -53.34 69.87 40.80
N SER A 351 -52.77 71.07 40.67
CA SER A 351 -52.42 71.93 41.79
C SER A 351 -52.39 73.41 41.36
N ALA A 352 -53.47 74.15 41.64
CA ALA A 352 -53.48 75.61 41.70
C ALA A 352 -54.73 76.11 42.46
N HIS A 353 -54.50 76.76 43.60
CA HIS A 353 -55.28 77.87 44.18
C HIS A 353 -56.81 77.93 43.96
N GLY A 354 -57.58 77.60 45.00
CA GLY A 354 -59.04 77.80 45.03
C GLY A 354 -59.68 77.65 46.42
N ARG A 355 -59.36 78.51 47.39
CA ARG A 355 -60.00 78.47 48.73
C ARG A 355 -61.48 78.88 48.66
N ARG A 356 -62.40 77.93 48.89
CA ARG A 356 -63.79 78.18 49.32
C ARG A 356 -64.24 77.16 50.39
N PRO A 357 -64.88 77.58 51.50
CA PRO A 357 -65.18 76.68 52.62
C PRO A 357 -66.51 75.94 52.45
N CYS A 358 -66.48 74.68 52.02
CA CYS A 358 -67.67 73.82 52.00
C CYS A 358 -67.89 73.13 53.36
N ARG A 359 -68.74 73.72 54.22
CA ARG A 359 -69.31 73.02 55.38
C ARG A 359 -70.19 71.84 54.92
N ARG A 360 -69.71 70.60 55.06
CA ARG A 360 -70.57 69.40 55.07
C ARG A 360 -70.17 68.46 56.21
N ARG A 361 -71.06 68.30 57.19
CA ARG A 361 -71.02 67.19 58.16
C ARG A 361 -71.41 65.90 57.42
N GLY A 362 -70.60 64.83 57.51
CA GLY A 362 -70.93 63.58 56.82
C GLY A 362 -69.93 62.43 57.01
N ARG A 363 -70.18 61.60 58.05
CA ARG A 363 -69.70 60.21 58.27
C ARG A 363 -68.33 59.80 57.70
N LEU A 364 -67.37 59.60 58.60
CA LEU A 364 -66.18 58.77 58.36
C LEU A 364 -66.59 57.32 58.05
N HIS A 365 -66.23 56.82 56.86
CA HIS A 365 -66.36 55.40 56.50
C HIS A 365 -65.06 54.64 56.76
N ARG A 366 -65.14 53.41 57.29
CA ARG A 366 -63.99 52.50 57.43
C ARG A 366 -63.31 52.29 56.08
N ARG A 367 -62.09 52.81 55.92
CA ARG A 367 -61.17 52.46 54.83
C ARG A 367 -59.79 52.21 55.44
N ALA A 368 -59.10 51.20 54.92
CA ALA A 368 -57.70 50.95 55.21
C ALA A 368 -56.85 51.83 54.30
N ALA A 369 -55.96 52.63 54.87
CA ALA A 369 -54.96 53.41 54.14
C ALA A 369 -53.57 52.77 54.31
N PRO A 370 -52.66 52.88 53.32
CA PRO A 370 -51.24 52.81 53.62
C PRO A 370 -50.84 54.03 54.48
N GLY A 371 -49.95 53.82 55.44
CA GLY A 371 -49.32 54.87 56.22
C GLY A 371 -47.85 54.52 56.46
N GLU A 372 -47.06 55.53 56.75
CA GLU A 372 -45.64 55.40 57.08
C GLU A 372 -45.46 55.83 58.54
N GLY A 373 -44.74 55.04 59.34
CA GLY A 373 -44.44 55.36 60.72
C GLY A 373 -43.27 56.33 60.84
N ALA A 374 -43.07 56.89 62.03
CA ALA A 374 -41.90 57.74 62.33
C ALA A 374 -40.56 56.97 62.32
N ASP A 375 -40.64 55.64 62.26
CA ASP A 375 -39.57 54.66 62.06
C ASP A 375 -39.25 54.39 60.57
N GLY A 376 -39.99 55.00 59.63
CA GLY A 376 -39.94 54.67 58.20
C GLY A 376 -40.61 53.33 57.85
N GLY A 377 -41.23 52.66 58.81
CA GLY A 377 -41.95 51.41 58.59
C GLY A 377 -43.24 51.65 57.82
N GLN A 378 -43.61 50.75 56.91
CA GLN A 378 -44.91 50.81 56.23
C GLN A 378 -45.98 50.04 57.04
N TYR A 379 -47.09 50.71 57.32
CA TYR A 379 -48.21 50.22 58.12
C TYR A 379 -49.53 50.27 57.34
N ARG A 380 -50.42 49.33 57.62
CA ARG A 380 -51.81 49.33 57.17
C ARG A 380 -52.66 49.96 58.27
N VAL A 381 -53.12 51.19 58.04
CA VAL A 381 -53.83 52.00 59.04
C VAL A 381 -55.34 51.91 58.82
N PHE A 382 -56.07 51.52 59.86
CA PHE A 382 -57.53 51.41 59.88
C PHE A 382 -58.09 52.43 60.90
N THR A 383 -58.69 53.50 60.39
CA THR A 383 -59.35 54.51 61.23
C THR A 383 -60.85 54.26 61.30
N TYR A 384 -61.42 54.30 62.51
CA TYR A 384 -62.86 54.22 62.75
C TYR A 384 -63.30 55.11 63.93
N THR A 385 -64.52 55.63 63.87
CA THR A 385 -65.13 56.39 64.98
C THR A 385 -65.68 55.45 66.04
N VAL A 386 -65.53 55.79 67.32
CA VAL A 386 -66.08 55.01 68.44
C VAL A 386 -67.54 55.43 68.67
N PRO A 387 -68.52 54.49 68.63
CA PRO A 387 -69.91 54.83 68.92
C PRO A 387 -70.08 55.41 70.34
N GLY A 388 -70.84 56.50 70.47
CA GLY A 388 -71.11 57.18 71.73
C GLY A 388 -70.24 58.42 71.98
N LEU A 389 -68.99 58.45 71.51
CA LEU A 389 -68.11 59.62 71.59
C LEU A 389 -68.29 60.51 70.35
N ARG A 390 -68.50 61.81 70.56
CA ARG A 390 -68.47 62.80 69.45
C ARG A 390 -67.05 63.27 69.20
N ASP A 391 -66.72 63.44 67.93
CA ASP A 391 -65.44 63.95 67.42
C ASP A 391 -64.16 63.16 67.85
N VAL A 392 -64.33 61.91 68.31
CA VAL A 392 -63.22 60.97 68.59
C VAL A 392 -63.14 59.87 67.51
N ALA A 393 -61.94 59.61 67.00
CA ALA A 393 -61.64 58.49 66.12
C ALA A 393 -60.41 57.72 66.62
N VAL A 394 -60.45 56.39 66.47
CA VAL A 394 -59.35 55.48 66.81
C VAL A 394 -58.73 54.97 65.52
N SER A 395 -57.40 55.04 65.44
CA SER A 395 -56.61 54.49 64.34
C SER A 395 -55.79 53.31 64.84
N ALA A 396 -56.04 52.12 64.31
CA ALA A 396 -55.20 50.94 64.53
C ALA A 396 -54.26 50.77 63.33
N ALA A 397 -52.97 50.63 63.59
CA ALA A 397 -51.94 50.38 62.56
C ALA A 397 -51.37 48.96 62.75
N ARG A 398 -51.29 48.17 61.68
CA ARG A 398 -50.52 46.91 61.67
C ARG A 398 -49.36 47.03 60.67
N PRO A 399 -48.12 46.66 61.04
CA PRO A 399 -47.00 46.73 60.11
C PRO A 399 -47.19 45.79 58.90
N LEU A 400 -46.71 46.21 57.72
CA LEU A 400 -46.57 45.33 56.56
C LEU A 400 -45.27 44.53 56.58
N SER A 401 -44.33 44.80 57.49
CA SER A 401 -43.04 44.09 57.57
C SER A 401 -43.19 42.58 57.72
N GLU A 402 -44.15 42.10 58.51
CA GLU A 402 -44.50 40.67 58.64
C GLU A 402 -44.85 40.04 57.28
N VAL A 403 -45.66 40.73 56.49
CA VAL A 403 -46.13 40.27 55.17
C VAL A 403 -45.02 40.39 54.13
N ASN A 404 -44.32 41.52 54.08
CA ASN A 404 -43.26 41.77 53.13
C ASN A 404 -42.07 40.82 53.37
N SER A 405 -41.67 40.57 54.62
CA SER A 405 -40.61 39.60 54.93
C SER A 405 -41.02 38.17 54.56
N SER A 406 -42.29 37.81 54.75
CA SER A 406 -42.83 36.52 54.31
C SER A 406 -42.80 36.39 52.78
N LEU A 407 -43.16 37.44 52.05
CA LEU A 407 -43.11 37.50 50.58
C LEU A 407 -41.66 37.49 50.06
N SER A 408 -40.73 38.19 50.69
CA SER A 408 -39.31 38.20 50.34
C SER A 408 -38.66 36.83 50.58
N ASN A 409 -38.96 36.18 51.70
CA ASN A 409 -38.48 34.82 51.97
C ASN A 409 -39.06 33.81 50.97
N LEU A 410 -40.35 33.90 50.64
CA LEU A 410 -40.97 33.06 49.61
C LEU A 410 -40.36 33.31 48.23
N ALA A 411 -40.13 34.56 47.84
CA ALA A 411 -39.49 34.92 46.58
C ALA A 411 -38.04 34.39 46.51
N LEU A 412 -37.28 34.49 47.60
CA LEU A 412 -35.92 33.96 47.67
C LEU A 412 -35.90 32.43 47.55
N VAL A 413 -36.80 31.72 48.26
CA VAL A 413 -36.97 30.26 48.10
C VAL A 413 -37.36 29.89 46.68
N LEU A 414 -38.29 30.61 46.06
CA LEU A 414 -38.69 30.39 44.66
C LEU A 414 -37.53 30.61 43.68
N VAL A 415 -36.69 31.62 43.89
CA VAL A 415 -35.47 31.86 43.08
C VAL A 415 -34.48 30.70 43.23
N PHE A 416 -34.24 30.20 44.45
CA PHE A 416 -33.37 29.04 44.67
C PHE A 416 -33.91 27.76 44.04
N VAL A 417 -35.22 27.47 44.18
CA VAL A 417 -35.87 26.29 43.58
C VAL A 417 -35.87 26.38 42.06
N ALA A 418 -36.18 27.55 41.49
CA ALA A 418 -36.13 27.76 40.04
C ALA A 418 -34.70 27.65 39.50
N GLY A 419 -33.70 28.23 40.19
CA GLY A 419 -32.28 28.12 39.83
C GLY A 419 -31.79 26.67 39.86
N ALA A 420 -32.11 25.91 40.91
CA ALA A 420 -31.78 24.50 41.01
C ALA A 420 -32.47 23.67 39.90
N GLY A 421 -33.73 23.97 39.58
CA GLY A 421 -34.46 23.34 38.47
C GLY A 421 -33.81 23.61 37.10
N VAL A 422 -33.41 24.86 36.83
CA VAL A 422 -32.71 25.23 35.59
C VAL A 422 -31.35 24.54 35.48
N VAL A 423 -30.56 24.50 36.57
CA VAL A 423 -29.26 23.83 36.59
C VAL A 423 -29.43 22.31 36.38
N GLY A 424 -30.39 21.68 37.06
CA GLY A 424 -30.69 20.26 36.90
C GLY A 424 -31.15 19.90 35.48
N ALA A 425 -32.07 20.68 34.90
CA ALA A 425 -32.53 20.51 33.53
C ALA A 425 -31.40 20.71 32.50
N SER A 426 -30.53 21.70 32.71
CA SER A 426 -29.37 21.95 31.86
C SER A 426 -28.37 20.79 31.92
N ALA A 427 -28.07 20.27 33.11
CA ALA A 427 -27.16 19.15 33.30
C ALA A 427 -27.71 17.86 32.67
N ALA A 428 -29.00 17.57 32.87
CA ALA A 428 -29.67 16.42 32.26
C ALA A 428 -29.69 16.53 30.72
N GLY A 429 -30.04 17.70 30.17
CA GLY A 429 -30.00 17.95 28.74
C GLY A 429 -28.61 17.77 28.14
N LEU A 430 -27.56 18.25 28.82
CA LEU A 430 -26.17 18.08 28.38
C LEU A 430 -25.72 16.61 28.42
N TRP A 431 -26.19 15.83 29.39
CA TRP A 431 -25.91 14.39 29.50
C TRP A 431 -26.62 13.57 28.42
N VAL A 432 -27.91 13.85 28.14
CA VAL A 432 -28.65 13.22 27.04
C VAL A 432 -28.02 13.56 25.70
N ALA A 433 -27.75 14.84 25.42
CA ALA A 433 -27.15 15.28 24.16
C ALA A 433 -25.78 14.61 23.92
N ARG A 434 -24.89 14.58 24.91
CA ARG A 434 -23.60 13.88 24.82
C ARG A 434 -23.75 12.38 24.63
N THR A 435 -24.76 11.76 25.23
CA THR A 435 -24.96 10.31 25.11
C THR A 435 -25.52 9.93 23.74
N ALA A 436 -26.44 10.73 23.19
CA ALA A 436 -27.03 10.53 21.87
C ALA A 436 -26.07 10.86 20.70
N LEU A 437 -25.14 11.82 20.86
CA LEU A 437 -24.23 12.25 19.79
C LEU A 437 -22.91 11.46 19.72
N ARG A 438 -22.53 10.73 20.78
CA ARG A 438 -21.33 9.85 20.82
C ARG A 438 -21.11 8.97 19.59
N PRO A 439 -22.14 8.32 18.98
CA PRO A 439 -21.95 7.53 17.77
C PRO A 439 -21.51 8.37 16.56
N VAL A 440 -21.97 9.62 16.48
CA VAL A 440 -21.59 10.58 15.41
C VAL A 440 -20.16 11.08 15.61
N ASP A 441 -19.77 11.36 16.86
CA ASP A 441 -18.40 11.75 17.21
C ASP A 441 -17.41 10.63 16.80
N ARG A 442 -17.69 9.38 17.16
CA ARG A 442 -16.90 8.19 16.76
C ARG A 442 -16.82 8.01 15.25
N LEU A 443 -17.93 8.20 14.52
CA LEU A 443 -17.95 8.08 13.06
C LEU A 443 -17.11 9.19 12.41
N THR A 444 -17.15 10.40 12.95
CA THR A 444 -16.32 11.53 12.49
C THR A 444 -14.84 11.29 12.77
N GLU A 445 -14.49 10.81 13.97
CA GLU A 445 -13.11 10.46 14.33
C GLU A 445 -12.54 9.35 13.44
N ALA A 446 -13.33 8.31 13.14
CA ALA A 446 -12.92 7.25 12.22
C ALA A 446 -12.73 7.76 10.77
N VAL A 447 -13.64 8.60 10.28
CA VAL A 447 -13.54 9.22 8.94
C VAL A 447 -12.33 10.15 8.85
N GLU A 448 -12.08 10.98 9.87
CA GLU A 448 -10.88 11.82 9.95
C GLU A 448 -9.59 10.99 10.02
N HIS A 449 -9.60 9.86 10.72
CA HIS A 449 -8.45 8.97 10.79
C HIS A 449 -8.12 8.39 9.41
N ILE A 450 -9.12 7.83 8.72
CA ILE A 450 -8.98 7.27 7.37
C ILE A 450 -8.51 8.36 6.39
N ALA A 451 -9.10 9.55 6.44
CA ALA A 451 -8.73 10.68 5.57
C ALA A 451 -7.32 11.25 5.83
N ARG A 452 -6.72 10.97 7.01
CA ARG A 452 -5.40 11.47 7.43
C ARG A 452 -4.28 10.43 7.30
N THR A 453 -4.62 9.14 7.39
CA THR A 453 -3.66 8.02 7.36
C THR A 453 -3.72 7.21 6.07
N GLU A 454 -4.81 7.34 5.31
CA GLU A 454 -5.20 6.46 4.21
C GLU A 454 -5.38 4.97 4.59
N ASP A 455 -5.49 4.65 5.89
CA ASP A 455 -5.72 3.29 6.37
C ASP A 455 -7.19 2.85 6.15
N LEU A 456 -7.43 2.10 5.07
CA LEU A 456 -8.73 1.56 4.71
C LEU A 456 -9.09 0.25 5.46
N ALA A 457 -8.19 -0.28 6.31
CA ALA A 457 -8.48 -1.45 7.15
C ALA A 457 -9.33 -1.10 8.38
N VAL A 458 -9.36 0.19 8.78
CA VAL A 458 -10.19 0.68 9.88
C VAL A 458 -11.68 0.44 9.58
N ARG A 459 -12.37 -0.27 10.47
CA ARG A 459 -13.82 -0.52 10.40
C ARG A 459 -14.55 0.26 11.49
N ILE A 460 -15.66 0.90 11.10
CA ILE A 460 -16.57 1.52 12.07
C ILE A 460 -17.40 0.40 12.72
N PRO A 461 -17.38 0.23 14.06
CA PRO A 461 -18.17 -0.80 14.72
C PRO A 461 -19.66 -0.48 14.62
N VAL A 462 -20.48 -1.50 14.34
CA VAL A 462 -21.94 -1.41 14.30
C VAL A 462 -22.49 -2.13 15.52
N GLU A 463 -23.10 -1.39 16.44
CA GLU A 463 -23.53 -1.89 17.76
C GLU A 463 -24.89 -2.61 17.70
N GLY A 464 -24.89 -3.84 17.16
CA GLY A 464 -26.04 -4.77 17.21
C GLY A 464 -27.01 -4.68 16.01
N GLU A 465 -28.18 -5.30 16.15
CA GLU A 465 -29.23 -5.38 15.12
C GLU A 465 -30.08 -4.09 14.99
N SER A 466 -29.57 -2.93 15.44
CA SER A 466 -30.26 -1.64 15.29
C SER A 466 -30.40 -1.26 13.82
N GLU A 467 -31.63 -1.03 13.35
CA GLU A 467 -31.90 -0.61 11.97
C GLU A 467 -31.67 0.89 11.72
N ASP A 468 -31.46 1.67 12.80
CA ASP A 468 -31.22 3.11 12.87
C ASP A 468 -30.33 3.68 11.75
N GLU A 469 -30.59 4.93 11.35
CA GLU A 469 -29.88 5.58 10.24
C GLU A 469 -28.36 5.64 10.44
N ILE A 470 -27.88 5.69 11.69
CA ILE A 470 -26.45 5.67 12.03
C ILE A 470 -25.84 4.30 11.73
N ALA A 471 -26.56 3.21 12.06
CA ALA A 471 -26.13 1.85 11.74
C ALA A 471 -26.19 1.58 10.23
N ARG A 472 -27.18 2.14 9.52
CA ARG A 472 -27.25 2.11 8.05
C ARG A 472 -26.10 2.90 7.40
N LEU A 473 -25.80 4.11 7.88
CA LEU A 473 -24.68 4.92 7.40
C LEU A 473 -23.34 4.22 7.62
N SER A 474 -23.12 3.64 8.82
CA SER A 474 -21.90 2.92 9.17
C SER A 474 -21.70 1.68 8.28
N ARG A 475 -22.78 0.94 7.97
CA ARG A 475 -22.77 -0.17 6.99
C ARG A 475 -22.40 0.30 5.59
N SER A 476 -23.03 1.36 5.08
CA SER A 476 -22.71 1.93 3.77
C SER A 476 -21.27 2.44 3.67
N PHE A 477 -20.76 3.10 4.72
CA PHE A 477 -19.38 3.57 4.77
C PHE A 477 -18.38 2.42 4.83
N ASN A 478 -18.58 1.43 5.71
CA ASN A 478 -17.75 0.23 5.75
C ASN A 478 -17.72 -0.50 4.39
N SER A 479 -18.86 -0.56 3.69
CA SER A 479 -18.92 -1.11 2.33
C SER A 479 -18.10 -0.29 1.33
N MET A 480 -18.24 1.04 1.31
CA MET A 480 -17.46 1.94 0.46
C MET A 480 -15.95 1.79 0.72
N THR A 481 -15.53 1.83 1.98
CA THR A 481 -14.13 1.67 2.38
C THR A 481 -13.59 0.28 2.01
N SER A 482 -14.41 -0.77 2.11
CA SER A 482 -14.01 -2.12 1.65
C SER A 482 -13.89 -2.22 0.14
N SER A 483 -14.80 -1.62 -0.64
CA SER A 483 -14.70 -1.57 -2.10
C SER A 483 -13.47 -0.76 -2.53
N LEU A 484 -13.19 0.37 -1.87
CA LEU A 484 -12.01 1.20 -2.15
C LEU A 484 -10.70 0.48 -1.79
N ALA A 485 -10.66 -0.27 -0.67
CA ALA A 485 -9.53 -1.12 -0.31
C ALA A 485 -9.27 -2.17 -1.41
N SER A 486 -10.28 -3.00 -1.73
CA SER A 486 -10.14 -4.02 -2.78
C SER A 486 -9.78 -3.44 -4.15
N SER A 487 -10.25 -2.22 -4.47
CA SER A 487 -9.85 -1.52 -5.69
C SER A 487 -8.39 -1.07 -5.66
N ARG A 488 -7.87 -0.61 -4.52
CA ARG A 488 -6.44 -0.28 -4.35
C ARG A 488 -5.58 -1.53 -4.38
N ASP A 489 -6.00 -2.62 -3.74
CA ASP A 489 -5.27 -3.89 -3.73
C ASP A 489 -5.16 -4.45 -5.16
N LEU A 490 -6.26 -4.47 -5.92
CA LEU A 490 -6.29 -4.86 -7.34
C LEU A 490 -5.46 -3.93 -8.24
N GLN A 491 -5.35 -2.63 -7.92
CA GLN A 491 -4.47 -1.70 -8.63
C GLN A 491 -3.00 -1.96 -8.32
N GLN A 492 -2.64 -2.15 -7.04
CA GLN A 492 -1.26 -2.46 -6.63
C GLN A 492 -0.79 -3.80 -7.22
N GLN A 493 -1.65 -4.83 -7.20
CA GLN A 493 -1.38 -6.10 -7.84
C GLN A 493 -1.16 -5.94 -9.35
N LEU A 494 -2.07 -5.24 -10.06
CA LEU A 494 -1.91 -5.00 -11.49
C LEU A 494 -0.60 -4.23 -11.83
N ILE A 495 -0.17 -3.30 -10.98
CA ILE A 495 1.11 -2.58 -11.15
C ILE A 495 2.31 -3.52 -10.89
N ALA A 496 2.22 -4.40 -9.89
CA ALA A 496 3.27 -5.37 -9.58
C ALA A 496 3.43 -6.43 -10.70
N ASP A 497 2.32 -6.98 -11.16
CA ASP A 497 2.26 -8.00 -12.21
C ASP A 497 2.73 -7.41 -13.56
N ALA A 498 2.20 -6.25 -13.96
CA ALA A 498 2.67 -5.53 -15.14
C ALA A 498 4.17 -5.17 -15.03
N GLY A 499 4.64 -4.82 -13.83
CA GLY A 499 6.05 -4.57 -13.56
C GLY A 499 6.93 -5.82 -13.69
N HIS A 500 6.40 -7.02 -13.46
CA HIS A 500 7.12 -8.27 -13.71
C HIS A 500 7.18 -8.55 -15.22
N GLU A 501 6.02 -8.54 -15.88
CA GLU A 501 5.87 -8.83 -17.32
C GLU A 501 6.55 -7.81 -18.24
N LEU A 502 6.82 -6.58 -17.77
CA LEU A 502 7.66 -5.60 -18.49
C LEU A 502 9.17 -5.82 -18.30
N ARG A 503 9.63 -6.35 -17.15
CA ARG A 503 11.06 -6.59 -16.87
C ARG A 503 11.61 -7.77 -17.66
N THR A 504 10.83 -8.83 -17.80
CA THR A 504 11.23 -10.08 -18.49
C THR A 504 11.65 -9.84 -19.96
N PRO A 505 10.82 -9.25 -20.84
CA PRO A 505 11.20 -8.98 -22.23
C PRO A 505 12.30 -7.93 -22.33
N LEU A 506 12.30 -6.92 -21.44
CA LEU A 506 13.37 -5.93 -21.36
C LEU A 506 14.73 -6.56 -21.02
N THR A 507 14.76 -7.60 -20.16
CA THR A 507 15.98 -8.32 -19.79
C THR A 507 16.54 -9.12 -20.97
N SER A 508 15.70 -9.86 -21.70
CA SER A 508 16.12 -10.59 -22.90
C SER A 508 16.58 -9.64 -24.01
N LEU A 509 15.77 -8.61 -24.32
CA LEU A 509 16.11 -7.60 -25.33
C LEU A 509 17.44 -6.91 -25.02
N ARG A 510 17.66 -6.51 -23.76
CA ARG A 510 18.91 -5.88 -23.34
C ARG A 510 20.10 -6.85 -23.46
N THR A 511 19.99 -8.05 -22.92
CA THR A 511 21.03 -9.09 -23.00
C THR A 511 21.45 -9.38 -24.45
N ASN A 512 20.48 -9.53 -25.36
CA ASN A 512 20.75 -9.78 -26.77
C ASN A 512 21.42 -8.56 -27.47
N ILE A 513 21.12 -7.32 -27.07
CA ILE A 513 21.75 -6.10 -27.62
C ILE A 513 23.17 -5.92 -27.06
N GLU A 514 23.37 -6.06 -25.75
CA GLU A 514 24.69 -6.00 -25.11
C GLU A 514 25.66 -7.02 -25.72
N LEU A 515 25.20 -8.23 -26.03
CA LEU A 515 26.00 -9.24 -26.73
C LEU A 515 26.41 -8.79 -28.15
N LEU A 516 25.52 -8.13 -28.90
CA LEU A 516 25.84 -7.57 -30.22
C LEU A 516 26.88 -6.45 -30.13
N THR A 517 26.69 -5.48 -29.22
CA THR A 517 27.64 -4.39 -28.98
C THR A 517 29.01 -4.93 -28.55
N ARG A 518 29.05 -5.87 -27.61
CA ARG A 518 30.28 -6.52 -27.12
C ARG A 518 31.04 -7.28 -28.23
N SER A 519 30.33 -7.88 -29.17
CA SER A 519 30.95 -8.53 -30.35
C SER A 519 31.66 -7.53 -31.26
N GLU A 520 31.08 -6.33 -31.43
CA GLU A 520 31.69 -5.24 -32.20
C GLU A 520 32.86 -4.59 -31.44
N GLU A 521 32.75 -4.39 -30.12
CA GLU A 521 33.81 -3.83 -29.27
C GLU A 521 35.05 -4.74 -29.14
N ILE A 522 34.85 -6.04 -28.90
CA ILE A 522 35.94 -7.02 -28.74
C ILE A 522 36.49 -7.46 -30.11
N GLY A 523 35.78 -7.16 -31.21
CA GLY A 523 36.15 -7.57 -32.58
C GLY A 523 36.01 -9.08 -32.82
N ARG A 524 35.37 -9.82 -31.90
CA ARG A 524 35.11 -11.26 -32.03
C ARG A 524 33.74 -11.47 -32.69
N PRO A 525 33.67 -11.97 -33.93
CA PRO A 525 32.41 -12.08 -34.65
C PRO A 525 31.50 -13.16 -34.04
N ILE A 526 30.24 -12.81 -33.81
CA ILE A 526 29.15 -13.78 -33.61
C ILE A 526 28.89 -14.52 -34.95
N PRO A 527 28.70 -15.86 -34.95
CA PRO A 527 28.34 -16.60 -36.16
C PRO A 527 27.08 -16.05 -36.85
N GLU A 528 27.03 -16.08 -38.18
CA GLU A 528 25.95 -15.42 -38.94
C GLU A 528 24.54 -15.96 -38.58
N ALA A 529 24.43 -17.27 -38.33
CA ALA A 529 23.19 -17.90 -37.87
C ALA A 529 22.74 -17.35 -36.51
N ASP A 530 23.66 -17.25 -35.54
CA ASP A 530 23.38 -16.73 -34.20
C ASP A 530 23.05 -15.23 -34.25
N ARG A 531 23.76 -14.45 -35.07
CA ARG A 531 23.47 -13.02 -35.28
C ARG A 531 22.08 -12.81 -35.88
N LYS A 532 21.66 -13.68 -36.81
CA LYS A 532 20.30 -13.67 -37.38
C LYS A 532 19.25 -14.06 -36.34
N ALA A 533 19.53 -15.04 -35.49
CA ALA A 533 18.65 -15.44 -34.38
C ALA A 533 18.51 -14.33 -33.33
N LEU A 534 19.60 -13.66 -32.94
CA LEU A 534 19.60 -12.52 -32.02
C LEU A 534 18.74 -11.37 -32.54
N LEU A 535 18.91 -10.98 -33.81
CA LEU A 535 18.11 -9.92 -34.43
C LEU A 535 16.63 -10.29 -34.56
N ALA A 536 16.31 -11.56 -34.82
CA ALA A 536 14.94 -12.06 -34.81
C ALA A 536 14.32 -12.03 -33.39
N SER A 537 15.09 -12.44 -32.38
CA SER A 537 14.69 -12.42 -30.97
C SER A 537 14.42 -10.99 -30.48
N VAL A 538 15.32 -10.04 -30.73
CA VAL A 538 15.12 -8.61 -30.41
C VAL A 538 13.85 -8.07 -31.08
N LYS A 539 13.62 -8.37 -32.36
CA LYS A 539 12.39 -7.95 -33.07
C LYS A 539 11.13 -8.54 -32.45
N ALA A 540 11.15 -9.81 -32.05
CA ALA A 540 10.02 -10.47 -31.38
C ALA A 540 9.73 -9.79 -30.02
N GLN A 541 10.76 -9.61 -29.19
CA GLN A 541 10.67 -8.99 -27.87
C GLN A 541 10.19 -7.52 -27.94
N MET A 542 10.62 -6.74 -28.94
CA MET A 542 10.06 -5.40 -29.19
C MET A 542 8.56 -5.44 -29.54
N THR A 543 8.13 -6.43 -30.31
CA THR A 543 6.73 -6.58 -30.74
C THR A 543 5.84 -6.99 -29.57
N GLU A 544 6.33 -7.90 -28.73
CA GLU A 544 5.69 -8.37 -27.50
C GLU A 544 5.56 -7.25 -26.46
N LEU A 545 6.64 -6.49 -26.23
CA LEU A 545 6.63 -5.31 -25.35
C LEU A 545 5.62 -4.25 -25.81
N ALA A 546 5.53 -4.00 -27.12
CA ALA A 546 4.57 -3.05 -27.69
C ALA A 546 3.11 -3.52 -27.52
N ALA A 547 2.85 -4.83 -27.66
CA ALA A 547 1.53 -5.41 -27.40
C ALA A 547 1.14 -5.29 -25.92
N LEU A 548 2.05 -5.66 -25.01
CA LEU A 548 1.79 -5.63 -23.57
C LEU A 548 1.58 -4.20 -23.04
N ILE A 549 2.31 -3.21 -23.56
CA ILE A 549 2.05 -1.80 -23.26
C ILE A 549 0.66 -1.37 -23.77
N GLY A 550 0.22 -1.86 -24.93
CA GLY A 550 -1.13 -1.61 -25.46
C GLY A 550 -2.24 -2.19 -24.57
N ASP A 551 -2.10 -3.45 -24.16
CA ASP A 551 -3.04 -4.13 -23.25
C ASP A 551 -3.08 -3.43 -21.87
N LEU A 552 -1.91 -3.05 -21.34
CA LEU A 552 -1.80 -2.36 -20.05
C LEU A 552 -2.42 -0.96 -20.10
N GLN A 553 -2.24 -0.22 -21.20
CA GLN A 553 -2.90 1.07 -21.40
C GLN A 553 -4.43 0.93 -21.43
N GLU A 554 -4.97 -0.15 -22.00
CA GLU A 554 -6.41 -0.43 -21.99
C GLU A 554 -6.91 -0.75 -20.57
N LEU A 555 -6.21 -1.64 -19.84
CA LEU A 555 -6.58 -1.96 -18.46
C LEU A 555 -6.48 -0.76 -17.51
N SER A 556 -5.51 0.13 -17.75
CA SER A 556 -5.29 1.36 -16.98
C SER A 556 -6.24 2.50 -17.37
N ARG A 557 -7.11 2.36 -18.37
CA ARG A 557 -8.18 3.35 -18.61
C ARG A 557 -9.20 3.26 -17.47
N PRO A 558 -9.41 4.34 -16.69
CA PRO A 558 -10.40 4.32 -15.63
C PRO A 558 -11.80 4.27 -16.22
N ASP A 559 -12.72 3.52 -15.61
CA ASP A 559 -14.14 3.44 -16.00
C ASP A 559 -14.91 4.78 -15.84
N THR A 560 -14.22 5.89 -15.57
CA THR A 560 -14.75 7.25 -15.39
C THR A 560 -15.18 7.90 -16.70
N GLY A 561 -16.16 7.29 -17.39
CA GLY A 561 -17.36 7.94 -17.95
C GLY A 561 -17.25 9.13 -18.93
N GLN A 562 -16.06 9.56 -19.35
CA GLN A 562 -15.89 10.79 -20.17
C GLN A 562 -15.23 10.53 -21.54
N HIS A 563 -14.55 9.40 -21.74
CA HIS A 563 -13.99 9.00 -23.04
C HIS A 563 -14.21 7.52 -23.42
N ALA A 564 -14.92 6.73 -22.60
CA ALA A 564 -15.41 5.43 -23.03
C ALA A 564 -16.46 5.61 -24.13
N GLY A 565 -16.38 4.83 -25.21
CA GLY A 565 -17.37 4.86 -26.28
C GLY A 565 -18.75 4.50 -25.73
N ARG A 566 -19.72 5.43 -25.77
CA ARG A 566 -21.08 5.22 -25.27
C ARG A 566 -21.64 3.92 -25.86
N ALA A 567 -21.95 2.95 -25.00
CA ALA A 567 -22.44 1.62 -25.38
C ALA A 567 -23.68 1.72 -26.28
N GLY A 568 -23.43 1.59 -27.59
CA GLY A 568 -24.38 1.78 -28.67
C GLY A 568 -24.77 0.44 -29.29
N ILE A 569 -25.60 0.48 -30.32
CA ILE A 569 -25.94 -0.72 -31.08
C ILE A 569 -24.81 -1.00 -32.07
N VAL A 570 -24.27 -2.22 -32.05
CA VAL A 570 -23.15 -2.66 -32.89
C VAL A 570 -23.57 -3.88 -33.69
N ALA A 571 -23.39 -3.84 -35.01
CA ALA A 571 -23.45 -5.00 -35.88
C ALA A 571 -22.28 -5.94 -35.54
N TRP A 572 -22.53 -6.98 -34.74
CA TRP A 572 -21.45 -7.86 -34.26
C TRP A 572 -20.87 -8.71 -35.40
N HIS A 573 -21.68 -9.00 -36.42
CA HIS A 573 -21.27 -9.67 -37.64
C HIS A 573 -20.19 -8.88 -38.42
N ASP A 574 -20.38 -7.57 -38.65
CA ASP A 574 -19.38 -6.71 -39.31
C ASP A 574 -18.04 -6.66 -38.53
N VAL A 575 -18.13 -6.69 -37.21
CA VAL A 575 -16.99 -6.78 -36.28
C VAL A 575 -16.27 -8.13 -36.43
N VAL A 576 -17.01 -9.25 -36.44
CA VAL A 576 -16.46 -10.59 -36.63
C VAL A 576 -15.82 -10.74 -38.02
N GLU A 577 -16.45 -10.24 -39.08
CA GLU A 577 -15.84 -10.20 -40.41
C GLU A 577 -14.53 -9.39 -40.45
N SER A 578 -14.51 -8.24 -39.78
CA SER A 578 -13.33 -7.36 -39.74
C SER A 578 -12.18 -8.02 -38.99
N ALA A 579 -12.47 -8.76 -37.91
CA ALA A 579 -11.50 -9.56 -37.19
C ALA A 579 -11.04 -10.79 -38.00
N LEU A 580 -11.94 -11.48 -38.72
CA LEU A 580 -11.64 -12.58 -39.65
C LEU A 580 -10.70 -12.15 -40.78
N ARG A 581 -10.89 -10.95 -41.34
CA ARG A 581 -9.97 -10.35 -42.32
C ARG A 581 -8.55 -10.19 -41.74
N ARG A 582 -8.42 -9.83 -40.46
CA ARG A 582 -7.12 -9.71 -39.76
C ARG A 582 -6.50 -11.08 -39.45
N ALA A 583 -7.30 -12.05 -39.01
CA ALA A 583 -6.85 -13.42 -38.71
C ALA A 583 -6.24 -14.11 -39.95
N ARG A 584 -6.92 -14.01 -41.10
CA ARG A 584 -6.45 -14.56 -42.40
C ARG A 584 -5.13 -13.97 -42.88
N LEU A 585 -4.81 -12.72 -42.50
CA LEU A 585 -3.52 -12.08 -42.81
C LEU A 585 -2.39 -12.49 -41.84
N ARG A 586 -2.73 -13.01 -40.65
CA ARG A 586 -1.77 -13.46 -39.63
C ARG A 586 -1.45 -14.95 -39.70
N GLY A 587 -2.42 -15.77 -40.07
CA GLY A 587 -2.25 -17.20 -40.34
C GLY A 587 -2.48 -17.56 -41.82
N PRO A 588 -1.60 -17.16 -42.75
CA PRO A 588 -1.76 -17.46 -44.18
C PRO A 588 -1.63 -18.96 -44.51
N GLU A 589 -1.09 -19.75 -43.58
CA GLU A 589 -0.97 -21.21 -43.66
C GLU A 589 -2.18 -21.95 -43.04
N LEU A 590 -3.21 -21.23 -42.56
CA LEU A 590 -4.39 -21.79 -41.91
C LEU A 590 -5.66 -21.61 -42.75
N THR A 591 -6.54 -22.60 -42.72
CA THR A 591 -7.85 -22.55 -43.40
C THR A 591 -8.91 -21.96 -42.48
N VAL A 592 -9.21 -20.66 -42.59
CA VAL A 592 -10.20 -20.00 -41.73
C VAL A 592 -11.62 -20.10 -42.33
N THR A 593 -12.36 -21.12 -41.91
CA THR A 593 -13.78 -21.35 -42.18
C THR A 593 -14.65 -20.40 -41.35
N ALA A 594 -15.69 -19.82 -41.96
CA ALA A 594 -16.52 -18.80 -41.31
C ALA A 594 -18.00 -18.91 -41.71
N ASP A 595 -18.88 -18.88 -40.72
CA ASP A 595 -20.34 -19.05 -40.81
C ASP A 595 -21.02 -17.98 -39.92
N VAL A 596 -21.20 -16.77 -40.46
CA VAL A 596 -21.51 -15.55 -39.68
C VAL A 596 -22.91 -15.04 -40.00
N HIS A 597 -23.83 -15.17 -39.06
CA HIS A 597 -25.20 -14.66 -39.20
C HIS A 597 -25.36 -13.25 -38.60
N PRO A 598 -26.28 -12.41 -39.12
CA PRO A 598 -26.56 -11.09 -38.54
C PRO A 598 -26.98 -11.15 -37.08
N TRP A 599 -26.29 -10.38 -36.25
CA TRP A 599 -26.66 -10.10 -34.86
C TRP A 599 -26.22 -8.68 -34.46
N TYR A 600 -27.04 -8.03 -33.64
CA TYR A 600 -26.85 -6.68 -33.14
C TYR A 600 -26.83 -6.69 -31.61
N VAL A 601 -25.75 -6.17 -31.02
CA VAL A 601 -25.51 -6.15 -29.57
C VAL A 601 -25.39 -4.72 -29.05
N ARG A 602 -25.55 -4.53 -27.73
CA ARG A 602 -25.26 -3.25 -27.10
C ARG A 602 -23.88 -3.25 -26.45
N ALA A 603 -22.89 -2.62 -27.09
CA ALA A 603 -21.49 -2.66 -26.68
C ALA A 603 -20.74 -1.37 -27.04
N GLU A 604 -19.50 -1.23 -26.55
CA GLU A 604 -18.52 -0.30 -27.13
C GLU A 604 -17.89 -0.95 -28.38
N PRO A 605 -17.95 -0.34 -29.57
CA PRO A 605 -17.48 -0.97 -30.82
C PRO A 605 -16.00 -1.36 -30.78
N SER A 606 -15.14 -0.49 -30.25
CA SER A 606 -13.69 -0.66 -30.13
C SER A 606 -13.30 -1.79 -29.17
N ALA A 607 -14.03 -1.93 -28.06
CA ALA A 607 -13.82 -3.00 -27.09
C ALA A 607 -14.23 -4.36 -27.69
N LEU A 608 -15.38 -4.39 -28.39
CA LEU A 608 -15.87 -5.60 -29.08
C LEU A 608 -14.95 -6.02 -30.24
N GLU A 609 -14.47 -5.03 -31.02
CA GLU A 609 -13.24 -5.00 -31.85
C GLU A 609 -12.16 -5.95 -31.30
N ARG A 610 -11.58 -5.46 -30.21
CA ARG A 610 -10.45 -6.04 -29.51
C ARG A 610 -10.77 -7.43 -28.94
N ALA A 611 -11.95 -7.64 -28.38
CA ALA A 611 -12.34 -8.94 -27.83
C ALA A 611 -12.40 -10.03 -28.90
N VAL A 612 -13.05 -9.79 -30.05
CA VAL A 612 -13.10 -10.80 -31.13
C VAL A 612 -11.72 -11.05 -31.73
N VAL A 613 -10.93 -9.98 -31.92
CA VAL A 613 -9.54 -10.09 -32.40
C VAL A 613 -8.68 -10.94 -31.45
N ASN A 614 -8.75 -10.73 -30.13
CA ASN A 614 -7.99 -11.50 -29.15
C ASN A 614 -8.33 -13.01 -29.17
N ILE A 615 -9.61 -13.37 -29.41
CA ILE A 615 -10.02 -14.77 -29.54
C ILE A 615 -9.46 -15.40 -30.82
N LEU A 616 -9.58 -14.71 -31.96
CA LEU A 616 -9.09 -15.20 -33.25
C LEU A 616 -7.56 -15.25 -33.32
N ASP A 617 -6.87 -14.27 -32.73
CA ASP A 617 -5.41 -14.26 -32.61
C ASP A 617 -4.92 -15.47 -31.78
N ASN A 618 -5.59 -15.81 -30.69
CA ASN A 618 -5.29 -17.03 -29.92
C ASN A 618 -5.54 -18.30 -30.75
N ALA A 619 -6.67 -18.40 -31.45
CA ALA A 619 -6.97 -19.57 -32.29
C ALA A 619 -5.93 -19.76 -33.41
N VAL A 620 -5.49 -18.66 -34.05
CA VAL A 620 -4.40 -18.67 -35.04
C VAL A 620 -3.05 -19.03 -34.39
N LYS A 621 -2.75 -18.50 -33.21
CA LYS A 621 -1.49 -18.74 -32.47
C LYS A 621 -1.30 -20.19 -32.03
N PHE A 622 -2.38 -20.88 -31.64
CA PHE A 622 -2.35 -22.27 -31.16
C PHE A 622 -2.73 -23.31 -32.24
N SER A 623 -3.15 -22.84 -33.41
CA SER A 623 -3.27 -23.55 -34.70
C SER A 623 -1.99 -24.28 -35.16
N PRO A 624 -1.87 -25.62 -35.35
CA PRO A 624 -0.71 -26.15 -36.08
C PRO A 624 -0.80 -25.78 -37.58
N ALA A 625 0.34 -25.66 -38.26
CA ALA A 625 0.40 -25.25 -39.67
C ALA A 625 -0.44 -26.18 -40.57
N GLY A 626 -1.21 -25.60 -41.49
CA GLY A 626 -2.17 -26.32 -42.35
C GLY A 626 -3.52 -26.62 -41.70
N ALA A 627 -3.73 -26.34 -40.41
CA ALA A 627 -5.00 -26.62 -39.75
C ALA A 627 -6.14 -25.67 -40.15
N THR A 628 -7.36 -26.09 -39.83
CA THR A 628 -8.58 -25.28 -39.94
C THR A 628 -8.79 -24.46 -38.66
N VAL A 629 -9.37 -23.27 -38.78
CA VAL A 629 -9.95 -22.51 -37.65
C VAL A 629 -11.40 -22.24 -37.98
N ASP A 630 -12.31 -22.86 -37.23
CA ASP A 630 -13.75 -22.83 -37.49
C ASP A 630 -14.43 -21.72 -36.67
N VAL A 631 -15.08 -20.78 -37.35
CA VAL A 631 -15.75 -19.63 -36.73
C VAL A 631 -17.23 -19.61 -37.10
N ARG A 632 -18.12 -19.63 -36.09
CA ARG A 632 -19.57 -19.50 -36.27
C ARG A 632 -20.14 -18.39 -35.40
N LEU A 633 -21.00 -17.53 -35.95
CA LEU A 633 -21.88 -16.64 -35.19
C LEU A 633 -23.33 -16.98 -35.54
N THR A 634 -24.12 -17.37 -34.55
CA THR A 634 -25.55 -17.70 -34.68
C THR A 634 -26.27 -17.39 -33.36
N ASP A 635 -27.48 -16.82 -33.40
CA ASP A 635 -28.34 -16.56 -32.23
C ASP A 635 -27.65 -15.88 -31.03
N GLY A 636 -26.73 -14.96 -31.30
CA GLY A 636 -25.97 -14.25 -30.27
C GLY A 636 -24.87 -15.07 -29.60
N VAL A 637 -24.48 -16.20 -30.19
CA VAL A 637 -23.36 -17.05 -29.77
C VAL A 637 -22.28 -17.05 -30.85
N LEU A 638 -21.13 -16.46 -30.54
CA LEU A 638 -19.89 -16.60 -31.32
C LEU A 638 -19.11 -17.80 -30.78
N THR A 639 -18.82 -18.74 -31.66
CA THR A 639 -17.99 -19.92 -31.39
C THR A 639 -16.75 -19.85 -32.29
N VAL A 640 -15.56 -19.93 -31.69
CA VAL A 640 -14.28 -20.04 -32.39
C VAL A 640 -13.61 -21.34 -31.92
N ARG A 641 -13.34 -22.24 -32.85
CA ARG A 641 -12.64 -23.50 -32.59
C ARG A 641 -11.26 -23.49 -33.26
N ASP A 642 -10.23 -23.72 -32.45
CA ASP A 642 -8.91 -24.14 -32.93
C ASP A 642 -8.83 -25.68 -32.96
N HIS A 643 -7.81 -26.20 -33.65
CA HIS A 643 -7.45 -27.63 -33.63
C HIS A 643 -6.01 -27.80 -33.10
N GLY A 644 -5.67 -27.02 -32.07
CA GLY A 644 -4.38 -27.03 -31.38
C GLY A 644 -4.23 -28.15 -30.35
N PRO A 645 -3.24 -28.06 -29.44
CA PRO A 645 -3.10 -29.02 -28.34
C PRO A 645 -4.29 -29.03 -27.37
N GLY A 646 -5.06 -27.93 -27.33
CA GLY A 646 -6.15 -27.70 -26.39
C GLY A 646 -5.67 -27.43 -24.97
N ILE A 647 -6.55 -26.89 -24.13
CA ILE A 647 -6.21 -26.51 -22.74
C ILE A 647 -6.40 -27.72 -21.79
N PRO A 648 -5.51 -27.95 -20.81
CA PRO A 648 -5.72 -28.90 -19.71
C PRO A 648 -6.94 -28.55 -18.83
N ALA A 649 -7.64 -29.56 -18.31
CA ALA A 649 -8.90 -29.34 -17.57
C ALA A 649 -8.70 -28.66 -16.21
N ASP A 650 -7.52 -28.83 -15.63
CA ASP A 650 -6.99 -28.17 -14.43
C ASP A 650 -6.53 -26.73 -14.68
N GLU A 651 -6.21 -26.37 -15.92
CA GLU A 651 -5.85 -24.99 -16.32
C GLU A 651 -7.09 -24.14 -16.65
N LEU A 652 -8.18 -24.74 -17.13
CA LEU A 652 -9.42 -24.05 -17.54
C LEU A 652 -9.98 -23.00 -16.55
N PRO A 653 -9.93 -23.17 -15.20
CA PRO A 653 -10.43 -22.15 -14.27
C PRO A 653 -9.66 -20.82 -14.33
N TYR A 654 -8.39 -20.84 -14.75
CA TYR A 654 -7.45 -19.71 -14.63
C TYR A 654 -7.21 -18.97 -15.96
N VAL A 655 -7.75 -19.48 -17.09
CA VAL A 655 -7.50 -18.94 -18.44
C VAL A 655 -7.95 -17.49 -18.67
N PHE A 656 -8.82 -16.97 -17.80
CA PHE A 656 -9.31 -15.59 -17.83
C PHE A 656 -8.64 -14.68 -16.79
N ASP A 657 -7.76 -15.22 -15.94
CA ASP A 657 -6.98 -14.42 -14.99
C ASP A 657 -5.97 -13.53 -15.73
N ARG A 658 -5.65 -12.39 -15.11
CA ARG A 658 -4.72 -11.41 -15.71
C ARG A 658 -3.30 -11.99 -15.70
N PHE A 659 -2.60 -11.80 -16.83
CA PHE A 659 -1.22 -12.25 -17.04
C PHE A 659 -1.03 -13.78 -16.97
N TRP A 660 -2.11 -14.56 -16.91
CA TRP A 660 -2.01 -16.01 -16.86
C TRP A 660 -1.59 -16.58 -18.21
N ARG A 661 -0.60 -17.50 -18.19
CA ARG A 661 -0.06 -18.20 -19.36
C ARG A 661 0.16 -19.68 -19.00
N SER A 662 -0.46 -20.61 -19.74
CA SER A 662 -0.20 -22.05 -19.63
C SER A 662 1.31 -22.33 -19.65
N PRO A 663 1.86 -23.17 -18.76
CA PRO A 663 3.28 -23.50 -18.76
C PRO A 663 3.78 -24.04 -20.10
N SER A 664 2.93 -24.80 -20.80
CA SER A 664 3.21 -25.33 -22.15
C SER A 664 3.30 -24.25 -23.24
N ALA A 665 2.70 -23.08 -23.01
CA ALA A 665 2.55 -22.00 -23.99
C ALA A 665 3.51 -20.82 -23.80
N ARG A 666 4.36 -20.82 -22.75
CA ARG A 666 5.24 -19.66 -22.42
C ARG A 666 6.25 -19.33 -23.53
N ALA A 667 6.64 -20.31 -24.34
CA ALA A 667 7.49 -20.09 -25.51
C ALA A 667 6.82 -19.33 -26.67
N LEU A 668 5.49 -19.15 -26.64
CA LEU A 668 4.74 -18.49 -27.70
C LEU A 668 4.33 -17.07 -27.24
N PRO A 669 4.73 -16.00 -27.97
CA PRO A 669 4.66 -14.63 -27.48
C PRO A 669 3.22 -14.17 -27.21
N GLY A 670 3.00 -13.46 -26.11
CA GLY A 670 1.71 -12.88 -25.72
C GLY A 670 1.53 -12.72 -24.21
N SER A 671 0.97 -11.56 -23.84
CA SER A 671 0.88 -10.94 -22.50
C SER A 671 0.08 -11.67 -21.41
N GLY A 672 -0.62 -12.76 -21.73
CA GLY A 672 -1.64 -13.35 -20.84
C GLY A 672 -2.86 -12.43 -20.56
N LEU A 673 -2.86 -11.18 -21.01
CA LEU A 673 -3.96 -10.23 -20.76
C LEU A 673 -5.15 -10.42 -21.71
N GLY A 674 -4.90 -10.94 -22.93
CA GLY A 674 -5.88 -10.96 -24.01
C GLY A 674 -7.23 -11.59 -23.67
N LEU A 675 -7.24 -12.71 -22.92
CA LEU A 675 -8.47 -13.38 -22.48
C LEU A 675 -9.15 -12.66 -21.30
N SER A 676 -8.39 -12.06 -20.37
CA SER A 676 -8.96 -11.23 -19.30
C SER A 676 -9.67 -9.97 -19.85
N ILE A 677 -9.16 -9.41 -20.96
CA ILE A 677 -9.80 -8.31 -21.70
C ILE A 677 -11.11 -8.79 -22.35
N VAL A 678 -11.11 -9.97 -22.99
CA VAL A 678 -12.32 -10.59 -23.54
C VAL A 678 -13.39 -10.75 -22.45
N ALA A 679 -13.03 -11.32 -21.30
CA ALA A 679 -13.97 -11.51 -20.18
C ALA A 679 -14.55 -10.18 -19.69
N ARG A 680 -13.72 -9.14 -19.48
CA ARG A 680 -14.19 -7.80 -19.08
C ARG A 680 -15.16 -7.21 -20.11
N THR A 681 -14.81 -7.22 -21.40
CA THR A 681 -15.66 -6.66 -22.47
C THR A 681 -17.00 -7.39 -22.58
N VAL A 682 -16.97 -8.73 -22.55
CA VAL A 682 -18.17 -9.56 -22.66
C VAL A 682 -19.10 -9.35 -21.45
N GLN A 683 -18.55 -9.29 -20.24
CA GLN A 683 -19.30 -9.00 -19.02
C GLN A 683 -19.87 -7.57 -19.02
N GLN A 684 -19.12 -6.58 -19.50
CA GLN A 684 -19.60 -5.19 -19.66
C GLN A 684 -20.73 -5.06 -20.70
N ALA A 685 -20.76 -5.93 -21.71
CA ALA A 685 -21.85 -6.06 -22.67
C ALA A 685 -23.04 -6.92 -22.14
N GLY A 686 -23.00 -7.39 -20.89
CA GLY A 686 -24.05 -8.19 -20.26
C GLY A 686 -24.12 -9.64 -20.75
N GLY A 687 -23.01 -10.18 -21.24
CA GLY A 687 -22.89 -11.55 -21.74
C GLY A 687 -21.93 -12.44 -20.94
N GLU A 688 -21.67 -13.63 -21.48
CA GLU A 688 -20.84 -14.69 -20.87
C GLU A 688 -19.79 -15.21 -21.87
N VAL A 689 -18.63 -15.64 -21.36
CA VAL A 689 -17.58 -16.28 -22.16
C VAL A 689 -17.07 -17.54 -21.44
N SER A 690 -16.75 -18.57 -22.22
CA SER A 690 -16.17 -19.83 -21.73
C SER A 690 -15.17 -20.41 -22.72
N LEU A 691 -14.17 -21.13 -22.22
CA LEU A 691 -13.32 -22.01 -23.02
C LEU A 691 -13.64 -23.46 -22.68
N THR A 692 -13.67 -24.33 -23.68
CA THR A 692 -13.89 -25.77 -23.55
C THR A 692 -12.89 -26.53 -24.42
N ARG A 693 -12.59 -27.79 -24.08
CA ARG A 693 -11.82 -28.68 -24.96
C ARG A 693 -12.72 -29.15 -26.10
N ALA A 694 -12.22 -29.10 -27.33
CA ALA A 694 -12.98 -29.50 -28.50
C ALA A 694 -12.88 -31.01 -28.77
N ASP A 695 -13.98 -31.62 -29.22
CA ASP A 695 -14.00 -33.03 -29.63
C ASP A 695 -13.06 -33.26 -30.83
N GLY A 696 -12.06 -34.14 -30.65
CA GLY A 696 -11.00 -34.41 -31.62
C GLY A 696 -9.70 -33.62 -31.40
N GLY A 697 -9.64 -32.72 -30.42
CA GLY A 697 -8.46 -31.88 -30.12
C GLY A 697 -8.70 -30.39 -30.38
N GLY A 698 -7.88 -29.55 -29.74
CA GLY A 698 -8.03 -28.10 -29.75
C GLY A 698 -8.95 -27.53 -28.66
N THR A 699 -9.14 -26.21 -28.72
CA THR A 699 -10.02 -25.43 -27.83
C THR A 699 -11.22 -24.89 -28.60
N THR A 700 -12.37 -24.83 -27.95
CA THR A 700 -13.53 -24.08 -28.42
C THR A 700 -13.82 -22.94 -27.45
N ALA A 701 -13.67 -21.71 -27.95
CA ALA A 701 -14.04 -20.49 -27.26
C ALA A 701 -15.48 -20.12 -27.63
N THR A 702 -16.34 -19.93 -26.63
CA THR A 702 -17.74 -19.58 -26.82
C THR A 702 -18.05 -18.28 -26.08
N VAL A 703 -18.49 -17.26 -26.84
CA VAL A 703 -18.95 -15.96 -26.33
C VAL A 703 -20.45 -15.83 -26.63
N ARG A 704 -21.24 -15.50 -25.61
CA ARG A 704 -22.68 -15.24 -25.73
C ARG A 704 -22.99 -13.79 -25.38
N LEU A 705 -23.61 -13.04 -26.28
CA LEU A 705 -24.00 -11.64 -26.06
C LEU A 705 -25.52 -11.41 -26.26
N PRO A 706 -26.19 -10.70 -25.33
CA PRO A 706 -27.60 -10.33 -25.52
C PRO A 706 -27.74 -9.35 -26.69
N GLY A 707 -28.79 -9.56 -27.49
CA GLY A 707 -29.00 -8.81 -28.74
C GLY A 707 -30.22 -9.29 -29.52
N ALA A 708 -30.25 -8.94 -30.81
CA ALA A 708 -31.29 -9.34 -31.75
C ALA A 708 -30.71 -9.59 -33.16
N PRO A 709 -31.35 -10.40 -34.02
CA PRO A 709 -30.86 -10.66 -35.38
C PRO A 709 -31.12 -9.49 -36.34
N THR A 710 -32.12 -8.66 -36.06
CA THR A 710 -32.46 -7.44 -36.80
C THR A 710 -31.90 -6.20 -36.10
N PRO A 711 -31.55 -5.12 -36.82
CA PRO A 711 -31.28 -3.85 -36.19
C PRO A 711 -32.54 -3.35 -35.45
N PRO A 712 -32.41 -2.59 -34.36
CA PRO A 712 -33.54 -1.85 -33.82
C PRO A 712 -34.04 -0.85 -34.87
N PRO A 713 -35.36 -0.56 -34.92
CA PRO A 713 -35.90 0.43 -35.84
C PRO A 713 -35.24 1.80 -35.60
N GLU A 714 -34.98 2.52 -36.69
CA GLU A 714 -34.55 3.92 -36.60
C GLU A 714 -35.61 4.73 -35.83
N VAL A 715 -35.15 5.54 -34.87
CA VAL A 715 -36.04 6.38 -34.07
C VAL A 715 -36.48 7.56 -34.96
N PRO A 716 -37.80 7.78 -35.15
CA PRO A 716 -38.33 8.84 -36.02
C PRO A 716 -38.23 10.25 -35.40
#